data_AF-A0A8S3UQD6-F1
#
_entry.id   AF-A0A8S3UQD6-F1
#
_cell.length_a   1.000
_cell.length_b   1.000
_cell.length_c   1.000
_cell.angle_alpha   90.00
_cell.angle_beta   90.00
_cell.angle_gamma   90.00
#
_symmetry.space_group_name_H-M   'P 1'
#
loop_
_entity.id
_entity.type
_entity.pdbx_description
1 polymer ?
#
loop_
_entity_poly.entity_id
_entity_poly.type
_entity_poly.pdbx_seq_one_letter_code
_entity_poly.pdbx_strand_id
1 'polypeptide(L)'
;MLCLQKTDCGQNIKVRNKLTSGYHHGRGNTKPTKTQGAPTGKCSHGGPDDESRKMVAKCGINKETPTESLSPHFYLHEQAYLAAIAATTDFLTMNDTGILKMLGSKTFDEIFNIKTREDVSLAFVIDFSGSMKEEIAAVREQIIRNTRKVYRTTKEEISAVLNDVIEKTFPVGGVIVDAFNWSRTSSNKVMFAVDSSITVLKIAVCCPGADSGVDLFYPNGTRETFASRISRKLFTTRHEVIMSLQRPTPGRYSLQRKSSSNWSGSVNITAQSLVKQETEILENTGALPTLKGSPIAGKNYTFYVNIYNLGENGTCNDLILTDMLGNELFNVHTIQTTNFMTVRCAAIFITPNQFFQLKLNGTDNNGLEFTRKNALVFKPTNVKFRIVSPESAVIGKEMLIYYEVENTGTINETYEVAITDDDSAAVLPKRRQHTVFAGDIRNGSFTLKPTSSSVILKFSITVYMGKTSEMTQRISKTVLMTDIERPVCTIVSLNGTCNRSSLNTAQCHKYHWFADADISFKGTELENITSSAGSATELLIDDISGLRYGPVNISIRGSCCTPSVIVAAVDTDGYIALCRIELSGGEIVKSMESYDIDVSIKDKNKTDVSYTRIVIAVVVCAIIVVVVVSILAFINYRKFKQSSRGDTYRFLRSLEGIFIVIEIKETGMNHS
;
A
#
# COMPACT_ATOMS: atom_id res chain seq x y z
N MET A 1 21.32 -21.32 -36.55
CA MET A 1 21.74 -20.41 -37.63
C MET A 1 23.23 -20.62 -37.96
N LEU A 2 23.53 -21.12 -39.15
CA LEU A 2 24.90 -21.16 -39.68
C LEU A 2 24.99 -20.12 -40.81
N CYS A 3 25.93 -19.19 -40.71
CA CYS A 3 26.16 -18.17 -41.72
C CYS A 3 27.29 -18.57 -42.68
N LEU A 4 27.10 -18.30 -43.97
CA LEU A 4 28.13 -18.42 -45.02
C LEU A 4 29.12 -17.24 -44.95
N GLN A 5 30.28 -17.39 -45.60
CA GLN A 5 31.36 -16.39 -45.61
C GLN A 5 31.13 -15.20 -46.57
N LYS A 6 29.94 -15.02 -47.16
CA LYS A 6 29.72 -13.94 -48.15
C LYS A 6 29.57 -12.56 -47.48
N THR A 7 29.96 -11.51 -48.21
CA THR A 7 29.88 -10.10 -47.79
C THR A 7 28.46 -9.54 -47.77
N ASP A 8 27.54 -10.14 -48.53
CA ASP A 8 26.11 -9.82 -48.55
C ASP A 8 25.35 -10.71 -47.55
N CYS A 9 24.67 -10.11 -46.56
CA CYS A 9 23.99 -10.80 -45.48
C CYS A 9 22.55 -11.25 -45.81
N GLY A 10 21.94 -10.80 -46.91
CA GLY A 10 20.50 -11.02 -47.16
C GLY A 10 20.08 -12.49 -47.28
N GLN A 11 20.98 -13.38 -47.69
CA GLN A 11 20.69 -14.81 -47.92
C GLN A 11 21.73 -15.78 -47.32
N ASN A 12 22.52 -15.34 -46.33
CA ASN A 12 23.65 -16.11 -45.84
C ASN A 12 23.33 -17.18 -44.79
N ILE A 13 22.05 -17.46 -44.51
CA ILE A 13 21.62 -18.39 -43.47
C ILE A 13 21.33 -19.77 -44.09
N LYS A 14 21.95 -20.85 -43.58
CA LYS A 14 21.51 -22.22 -43.94
C LYS A 14 20.10 -22.49 -43.39
N VAL A 15 19.14 -22.72 -44.29
CA VAL A 15 17.74 -23.01 -43.97
C VAL A 15 17.58 -24.46 -43.51
N ARG A 16 17.21 -24.61 -42.24
CA ARG A 16 16.59 -25.82 -41.65
C ARG A 16 15.41 -25.44 -40.74
N ASN A 17 14.78 -24.29 -41.00
CA ASN A 17 13.69 -23.71 -40.19
C ASN A 17 13.98 -23.57 -38.68
N LYS A 18 15.26 -23.38 -38.28
CA LYS A 18 15.63 -23.16 -36.87
C LYS A 18 16.35 -21.82 -36.69
N LEU A 19 15.67 -20.87 -36.05
CA LEU A 19 16.24 -19.62 -35.57
C LEU A 19 17.05 -19.90 -34.30
N THR A 20 18.27 -19.38 -34.22
CA THR A 20 19.11 -19.46 -33.01
C THR A 20 19.77 -18.12 -32.80
N SER A 21 20.02 -17.73 -31.55
CA SER A 21 20.72 -16.47 -31.24
C SER A 21 22.09 -16.37 -31.94
N GLY A 22 22.46 -15.12 -32.28
CA GLY A 22 23.83 -14.78 -32.67
C GLY A 22 24.81 -14.99 -31.52
N TYR A 23 26.06 -15.33 -31.84
CA TYR A 23 27.13 -15.55 -30.86
C TYR A 23 27.81 -14.23 -30.51
N HIS A 24 27.82 -13.87 -29.23
CA HIS A 24 28.56 -12.71 -28.72
C HIS A 24 29.90 -13.18 -28.12
N HIS A 25 31.02 -12.57 -28.52
CA HIS A 25 32.32 -12.87 -27.92
C HIS A 25 32.55 -12.04 -26.65
N GLY A 26 32.95 -12.69 -25.56
CA GLY A 26 33.29 -12.07 -24.27
C GLY A 26 34.35 -12.91 -23.55
N ARG A 27 35.01 -12.33 -22.53
CA ARG A 27 36.22 -12.89 -21.88
C ARG A 27 36.02 -14.34 -21.40
N GLY A 28 36.47 -15.29 -22.24
CA GLY A 28 36.45 -16.73 -21.95
C GLY A 28 35.71 -17.61 -22.97
N ASN A 29 34.98 -17.05 -23.94
CA ASN A 29 34.13 -17.81 -24.86
C ASN A 29 34.48 -17.54 -26.34
N THR A 30 35.11 -18.51 -27.02
CA THR A 30 35.43 -18.41 -28.47
C THR A 30 34.29 -18.88 -29.35
N LYS A 31 33.94 -18.09 -30.37
CA LYS A 31 32.90 -18.43 -31.36
C LYS A 31 33.17 -19.81 -31.98
N PRO A 32 32.23 -20.77 -31.87
CA PRO A 32 32.41 -22.10 -32.44
C PRO A 32 32.39 -21.99 -33.97
N THR A 33 33.58 -22.01 -34.56
CA THR A 33 33.78 -22.29 -35.99
C THR A 33 33.87 -23.80 -36.12
N LYS A 34 33.19 -24.40 -37.11
CA LYS A 34 33.09 -25.87 -37.16
C LYS A 34 34.45 -26.57 -37.38
N THR A 35 35.49 -25.82 -37.73
CA THR A 35 36.92 -26.10 -37.68
C THR A 35 37.62 -24.83 -38.23
N GLN A 36 38.89 -24.57 -37.89
CA GLN A 36 39.65 -23.49 -38.53
C GLN A 36 39.63 -23.71 -40.06
N GLY A 37 39.07 -22.76 -40.82
CA GLY A 37 38.89 -22.85 -42.28
C GLY A 37 37.52 -23.33 -42.77
N ALA A 38 36.55 -23.62 -41.88
CA ALA A 38 35.21 -24.03 -42.31
C ALA A 38 34.43 -22.86 -42.97
N PRO A 39 33.83 -23.04 -44.17
CA PRO A 39 33.13 -21.97 -44.91
C PRO A 39 31.78 -21.55 -44.28
N THR A 40 31.37 -22.22 -43.20
CA THR A 40 30.12 -21.97 -42.45
C THR A 40 30.37 -22.04 -40.95
N GLY A 41 29.80 -21.11 -40.18
CA GLY A 41 29.91 -21.05 -38.71
C GLY A 41 28.67 -20.45 -38.06
N LYS A 42 28.57 -20.47 -36.71
CA LYS A 42 27.45 -19.81 -36.00
C LYS A 42 27.48 -18.31 -36.31
N CYS A 43 26.34 -17.69 -36.61
CA CYS A 43 26.30 -16.25 -36.88
C CYS A 43 26.74 -15.45 -35.62
N SER A 44 27.43 -14.33 -35.79
CA SER A 44 27.80 -13.40 -34.71
C SER A 44 26.57 -12.66 -34.13
N HIS A 45 26.74 -11.92 -33.04
CA HIS A 45 25.70 -11.03 -32.48
C HIS A 45 25.56 -9.75 -33.33
N GLY A 46 26.66 -9.27 -33.92
CA GLY A 46 26.67 -8.24 -34.96
C GLY A 46 26.85 -6.80 -34.48
N GLY A 47 26.77 -6.53 -33.18
CA GLY A 47 26.92 -5.19 -32.60
C GLY A 47 28.36 -4.64 -32.60
N PRO A 48 28.55 -3.33 -32.35
CA PRO A 48 29.86 -2.66 -32.27
C PRO A 48 30.82 -3.25 -31.23
N ASP A 49 30.27 -3.88 -30.19
CA ASP A 49 31.03 -4.50 -29.10
C ASP A 49 31.27 -6.00 -29.31
N ASP A 50 30.67 -6.60 -30.35
CA ASP A 50 30.90 -7.99 -30.71
C ASP A 50 32.13 -8.12 -31.62
N GLU A 51 33.29 -8.45 -31.04
CA GLU A 51 34.53 -8.66 -31.80
C GLU A 51 34.40 -9.79 -32.84
N SER A 52 33.51 -10.75 -32.60
CA SER A 52 33.29 -11.88 -33.50
C SER A 52 32.55 -11.53 -34.79
N ARG A 53 32.05 -10.28 -34.92
CA ARG A 53 31.50 -9.75 -36.18
C ARG A 53 32.55 -9.68 -37.30
N LYS A 54 33.84 -9.64 -36.94
CA LYS A 54 34.96 -9.64 -37.89
C LYS A 54 35.37 -11.05 -38.33
N MET A 55 34.94 -12.08 -37.60
CA MET A 55 35.23 -13.49 -37.85
C MET A 55 34.20 -14.10 -38.81
N VAL A 56 34.58 -15.15 -39.56
CA VAL A 56 33.69 -15.88 -40.50
C VAL A 56 32.31 -16.17 -39.86
N ALA A 57 31.24 -16.11 -40.66
CA ALA A 57 29.84 -16.05 -40.21
C ALA A 57 29.46 -14.71 -39.54
N LYS A 58 29.67 -13.59 -40.27
CA LYS A 58 29.65 -12.19 -39.79
C LYS A 58 28.25 -11.57 -39.53
N CYS A 59 27.18 -12.19 -40.03
CA CYS A 59 25.86 -11.56 -40.12
C CYS A 59 24.91 -12.01 -39.00
N GLY A 60 24.80 -11.23 -37.92
CA GLY A 60 23.96 -11.53 -36.75
C GLY A 60 22.57 -10.90 -36.75
N ILE A 61 21.71 -11.35 -35.83
CA ILE A 61 20.54 -10.58 -35.37
C ILE A 61 20.96 -9.95 -34.04
N ASN A 62 21.23 -8.64 -34.03
CA ASN A 62 21.51 -7.90 -32.79
C ASN A 62 20.18 -7.57 -32.12
N LYS A 63 19.97 -7.98 -30.86
CA LYS A 63 18.71 -7.80 -30.14
C LYS A 63 18.43 -6.35 -29.73
N GLU A 64 19.45 -5.50 -29.73
CA GLU A 64 19.39 -4.15 -29.13
C GLU A 64 19.05 -3.05 -30.13
N THR A 65 19.17 -3.35 -31.43
CA THR A 65 18.90 -2.35 -32.47
C THR A 65 18.37 -2.98 -33.76
N PRO A 66 17.34 -2.40 -34.37
CA PRO A 66 16.87 -2.78 -35.70
C PRO A 66 17.69 -2.12 -36.82
N THR A 67 18.73 -1.34 -36.50
CA THR A 67 19.54 -0.65 -37.52
C THR A 67 20.32 -1.66 -38.35
N GLU A 68 20.12 -1.63 -39.67
CA GLU A 68 20.73 -2.56 -40.63
C GLU A 68 22.26 -2.67 -40.52
N SER A 69 22.95 -1.55 -40.30
CA SER A 69 24.41 -1.52 -40.15
C SER A 69 24.94 -2.20 -38.88
N LEU A 70 24.08 -2.40 -37.87
CA LEU A 70 24.42 -2.96 -36.54
C LEU A 70 23.69 -4.28 -36.25
N SER A 71 22.71 -4.63 -37.09
CA SER A 71 21.96 -5.88 -37.09
C SER A 71 21.74 -6.29 -38.55
N PRO A 72 22.72 -6.95 -39.20
CA PRO A 72 22.63 -7.28 -40.63
C PRO A 72 21.41 -8.12 -41.01
N HIS A 73 20.83 -8.87 -40.06
CA HIS A 73 19.56 -9.59 -40.22
C HIS A 73 18.39 -8.91 -39.49
N PHE A 74 18.36 -7.57 -39.43
CA PHE A 74 17.30 -6.82 -38.74
C PHE A 74 15.88 -7.21 -39.18
N TYR A 75 15.71 -7.56 -40.45
CA TYR A 75 14.44 -8.02 -41.04
C TYR A 75 13.91 -9.33 -40.41
N LEU A 76 14.71 -10.06 -39.64
CA LEU A 76 14.29 -11.26 -38.91
C LEU A 76 13.98 -10.99 -37.43
N HIS A 77 14.05 -9.74 -36.95
CA HIS A 77 13.75 -9.39 -35.55
C HIS A 77 12.36 -9.86 -35.12
N GLU A 78 11.36 -9.58 -35.94
CA GLU A 78 9.97 -9.95 -35.65
C GLU A 78 9.82 -11.47 -35.56
N GLN A 79 10.39 -12.22 -36.51
CA GLN A 79 10.34 -13.69 -36.51
C GLN A 79 11.10 -14.27 -35.31
N ALA A 80 12.23 -13.68 -34.92
CA ALA A 80 12.98 -14.10 -33.75
C ALA A 80 12.24 -13.80 -32.44
N TYR A 81 11.56 -12.64 -32.36
CA TYR A 81 10.71 -12.27 -31.24
C TYR A 81 9.52 -13.23 -31.09
N LEU A 82 8.81 -13.50 -32.18
CA LEU A 82 7.69 -14.45 -32.19
C LEU A 82 8.13 -15.87 -31.82
N ALA A 83 9.30 -16.32 -32.28
CA ALA A 83 9.85 -17.61 -31.89
C ALA A 83 10.21 -17.68 -30.39
N ALA A 84 10.68 -16.57 -29.79
CA ALA A 84 10.95 -16.50 -28.36
C ALA A 84 9.67 -16.51 -27.51
N ILE A 85 8.62 -15.82 -27.96
CA ILE A 85 7.29 -15.92 -27.33
C ILE A 85 6.80 -17.37 -27.38
N ALA A 86 6.82 -17.99 -28.56
CA ALA A 86 6.37 -19.37 -28.73
C ALA A 86 7.12 -20.32 -27.80
N ALA A 87 8.45 -20.24 -27.74
CA ALA A 87 9.25 -21.08 -26.84
C ALA A 87 8.94 -20.86 -25.34
N THR A 88 8.65 -19.62 -24.94
CA THR A 88 8.28 -19.29 -23.55
C THR A 88 6.89 -19.83 -23.21
N THR A 89 5.92 -19.62 -24.11
CA THR A 89 4.57 -20.16 -24.00
C THR A 89 4.58 -21.68 -23.95
N ASP A 90 5.42 -22.32 -24.77
CA ASP A 90 5.59 -23.75 -24.79
C ASP A 90 6.18 -24.26 -23.46
N PHE A 91 7.24 -23.64 -22.96
CA PHE A 91 7.82 -24.00 -21.67
C PHE A 91 6.81 -23.92 -20.51
N LEU A 92 5.95 -22.90 -20.51
CA LEU A 92 4.96 -22.69 -19.46
C LEU A 92 3.72 -23.58 -19.63
N THR A 93 3.22 -23.73 -20.85
CA THR A 93 1.86 -24.23 -21.11
C THR A 93 1.76 -25.36 -22.13
N MET A 94 2.86 -25.79 -22.76
CA MET A 94 2.83 -26.87 -23.76
C MET A 94 2.18 -28.12 -23.18
N ASN A 95 1.26 -28.69 -23.94
CA ASN A 95 0.66 -29.97 -23.59
C ASN A 95 1.76 -31.04 -23.54
N ASP A 96 1.72 -31.85 -22.50
CA ASP A 96 2.63 -32.97 -22.19
C ASP A 96 3.97 -32.61 -21.51
N THR A 97 4.60 -31.47 -21.81
CA THR A 97 5.93 -31.12 -21.22
C THR A 97 6.01 -29.76 -20.52
N GLY A 98 4.97 -28.92 -20.61
CA GLY A 98 4.94 -27.60 -19.99
C GLY A 98 4.74 -27.67 -18.47
N ILE A 99 5.27 -26.67 -17.76
CA ILE A 99 5.20 -26.58 -16.29
C ILE A 99 3.75 -26.68 -15.78
N LEU A 100 2.80 -26.03 -16.46
CA LEU A 100 1.37 -26.08 -16.12
C LEU A 100 0.82 -27.50 -16.09
N LYS A 101 1.21 -28.32 -17.07
CA LYS A 101 0.74 -29.70 -17.17
C LYS A 101 1.45 -30.60 -16.16
N MET A 102 2.76 -30.40 -15.95
CA MET A 102 3.56 -31.19 -15.00
C MET A 102 3.14 -30.97 -13.54
N LEU A 103 2.74 -29.75 -13.19
CA LEU A 103 2.41 -29.37 -11.81
C LEU A 103 0.89 -29.37 -11.53
N GLY A 104 0.07 -29.32 -12.57
CA GLY A 104 -1.38 -29.11 -12.46
C GLY A 104 -1.74 -27.63 -12.23
N SER A 105 -2.94 -27.22 -12.65
CA SER A 105 -3.35 -25.81 -12.68
C SER A 105 -3.33 -25.13 -11.31
N LYS A 106 -3.77 -25.84 -10.26
CA LYS A 106 -3.81 -25.29 -8.90
C LYS A 106 -2.41 -24.95 -8.39
N THR A 107 -1.49 -25.90 -8.48
CA THR A 107 -0.09 -25.72 -8.05
C THR A 107 0.60 -24.67 -8.90
N PHE A 108 0.36 -24.67 -10.22
CA PHE A 108 0.89 -23.65 -11.13
C PHE A 108 0.43 -22.24 -10.73
N ASP A 109 -0.87 -22.04 -10.46
CA ASP A 109 -1.42 -20.75 -10.04
C ASP A 109 -0.84 -20.26 -8.71
N GLU A 110 -0.60 -21.19 -7.77
CA GLU A 110 0.02 -20.92 -6.47
C GLU A 110 1.50 -20.54 -6.62
N ILE A 111 2.25 -21.27 -7.45
CA ILE A 111 3.68 -21.03 -7.70
C ILE A 111 3.92 -19.69 -8.38
N PHE A 112 3.15 -19.37 -9.41
CA PHE A 112 3.26 -18.10 -10.14
C PHE A 112 2.50 -16.97 -9.46
N ASN A 113 1.87 -17.26 -8.32
CA ASN A 113 1.04 -16.36 -7.55
C ASN A 113 0.04 -15.55 -8.39
N ILE A 114 -0.58 -16.24 -9.35
CA ILE A 114 -1.51 -15.65 -10.32
C ILE A 114 -2.85 -15.29 -9.65
N LYS A 115 -3.11 -15.80 -8.44
CA LYS A 115 -4.40 -15.67 -7.74
C LYS A 115 -4.46 -14.67 -6.59
N THR A 116 -3.37 -14.02 -6.18
CA THR A 116 -3.44 -13.01 -5.11
C THR A 116 -2.68 -11.74 -5.48
N ARG A 117 -3.39 -10.74 -6.02
CA ARG A 117 -2.91 -9.35 -5.98
C ARG A 117 -3.37 -8.75 -4.66
N GLU A 118 -2.47 -8.75 -3.69
CA GLU A 118 -2.33 -7.59 -2.79
C GLU A 118 -0.92 -7.46 -2.17
N ASP A 119 -0.09 -8.52 -2.11
CA ASP A 119 1.34 -8.37 -1.77
C ASP A 119 2.22 -9.49 -2.39
N VAL A 120 2.74 -9.30 -3.61
CA VAL A 120 3.70 -10.26 -4.18
C VAL A 120 4.78 -9.60 -5.00
N SER A 121 6.02 -9.99 -4.74
CA SER A 121 7.11 -9.92 -5.72
C SER A 121 7.78 -11.30 -5.82
N LEU A 122 7.53 -11.97 -6.94
CA LEU A 122 8.15 -13.24 -7.35
C LEU A 122 9.10 -12.94 -8.52
N ALA A 123 10.38 -13.34 -8.40
CA ALA A 123 11.38 -13.10 -9.44
C ALA A 123 11.96 -14.42 -9.96
N PHE A 124 11.72 -14.70 -11.24
CA PHE A 124 12.35 -15.80 -11.97
C PHE A 124 13.52 -15.29 -12.79
N VAL A 125 14.62 -16.03 -12.78
CA VAL A 125 15.72 -15.86 -13.74
C VAL A 125 15.92 -17.22 -14.40
N ILE A 126 15.51 -17.33 -15.67
CA ILE A 126 15.70 -18.52 -16.49
C ILE A 126 16.38 -18.05 -17.77
N ASP A 127 17.66 -18.36 -17.96
CA ASP A 127 18.25 -18.41 -19.30
C ASP A 127 19.26 -19.55 -19.46
N PHE A 128 19.26 -20.14 -20.67
CA PHE A 128 19.98 -21.33 -21.10
C PHE A 128 21.17 -21.00 -22.01
N SER A 129 21.93 -19.94 -21.72
CA SER A 129 23.14 -19.63 -22.49
C SER A 129 24.35 -19.28 -21.60
N GLY A 130 25.50 -19.89 -21.91
CA GLY A 130 26.76 -19.63 -21.19
C GLY A 130 27.29 -18.20 -21.32
N SER A 131 26.68 -17.38 -22.18
CA SER A 131 27.01 -15.96 -22.38
C SER A 131 26.42 -15.02 -21.33
N MET A 132 25.40 -15.44 -20.55
CA MET A 132 24.76 -14.58 -19.54
C MET A 132 25.30 -14.84 -18.11
N LYS A 133 26.45 -15.52 -17.99
CA LYS A 133 26.99 -16.00 -16.71
C LYS A 133 27.34 -14.85 -15.75
N GLU A 134 27.82 -13.72 -16.27
CA GLU A 134 28.26 -12.57 -15.47
C GLU A 134 27.06 -11.73 -15.00
N GLU A 135 26.05 -11.56 -15.85
CA GLU A 135 24.78 -10.91 -15.52
C GLU A 135 24.00 -11.74 -14.50
N ILE A 136 24.01 -13.08 -14.63
CA ILE A 136 23.45 -13.98 -13.62
C ILE A 136 24.20 -13.85 -12.28
N ALA A 137 25.53 -13.72 -12.30
CA ALA A 137 26.30 -13.50 -11.08
C ALA A 137 25.98 -12.15 -10.43
N ALA A 138 25.81 -11.09 -11.24
CA ALA A 138 25.44 -9.76 -10.77
C ALA A 138 24.02 -9.73 -10.17
N VAL A 139 23.04 -10.32 -10.87
CA VAL A 139 21.66 -10.47 -10.37
C VAL A 139 21.64 -11.33 -9.11
N ARG A 140 22.46 -12.39 -9.04
CA ARG A 140 22.63 -13.23 -7.84
C ARG A 140 23.14 -12.43 -6.65
N GLU A 141 24.17 -11.59 -6.80
CA GLU A 141 24.61 -10.74 -5.69
C GLU A 141 23.51 -9.79 -5.23
N GLN A 142 22.77 -9.20 -6.18
CA GLN A 142 21.70 -8.27 -5.87
C GLN A 142 20.53 -8.95 -5.16
N ILE A 143 20.25 -10.20 -5.52
CA ILE A 143 19.26 -11.05 -4.84
C ILE A 143 19.78 -11.47 -3.46
N ILE A 144 21.02 -11.93 -3.30
CA ILE A 144 21.57 -12.30 -1.98
C ILE A 144 21.55 -11.13 -1.00
N ARG A 145 21.78 -9.90 -1.48
CA ARG A 145 21.68 -8.68 -0.65
C ARG A 145 20.25 -8.38 -0.18
N ASN A 146 19.24 -8.77 -0.95
CA ASN A 146 17.85 -8.35 -0.76
C ASN A 146 16.90 -9.50 -0.33
N THR A 147 17.38 -10.74 -0.26
CA THR A 147 16.57 -11.94 -0.02
C THR A 147 17.18 -12.82 1.08
N ARG A 148 16.35 -13.57 1.81
CA ARG A 148 16.81 -14.40 2.95
C ARG A 148 17.36 -15.78 2.55
N LYS A 149 17.04 -16.32 1.36
CA LYS A 149 17.48 -17.68 0.96
C LYS A 149 17.43 -17.92 -0.56
N VAL A 150 18.39 -18.68 -1.10
CA VAL A 150 18.51 -19.03 -2.53
C VAL A 150 18.66 -20.55 -2.68
N TYR A 151 17.93 -21.17 -3.61
CA TYR A 151 17.95 -22.61 -3.88
C TYR A 151 18.47 -22.93 -5.29
N ARG A 152 19.17 -24.05 -5.43
CA ARG A 152 19.74 -24.54 -6.70
C ARG A 152 19.19 -25.93 -6.99
N THR A 153 18.70 -26.17 -8.20
CA THR A 153 18.08 -27.45 -8.61
C THR A 153 18.30 -27.76 -10.10
N THR A 154 17.70 -28.83 -10.61
CA THR A 154 17.62 -29.18 -12.04
C THR A 154 16.16 -29.21 -12.50
N LYS A 155 15.91 -29.43 -13.80
CA LYS A 155 14.54 -29.46 -14.35
C LYS A 155 13.77 -30.66 -13.77
N GLU A 156 14.47 -31.74 -13.50
CA GLU A 156 13.95 -33.00 -12.97
C GLU A 156 13.67 -32.91 -11.47
N GLU A 157 14.47 -32.14 -10.74
CA GLU A 157 14.41 -32.01 -9.27
C GLU A 157 13.58 -30.80 -8.80
N ILE A 158 13.13 -29.95 -9.74
CA ILE A 158 12.41 -28.71 -9.40
C ILE A 158 11.15 -28.95 -8.59
N SER A 159 10.39 -30.00 -8.91
CA SER A 159 9.16 -30.34 -8.19
C SER A 159 9.42 -30.66 -6.71
N ALA A 160 10.50 -31.39 -6.42
CA ALA A 160 10.85 -31.76 -5.05
C ALA A 160 11.33 -30.56 -4.22
N VAL A 161 12.19 -29.72 -4.82
CA VAL A 161 12.70 -28.51 -4.16
C VAL A 161 11.56 -27.51 -3.94
N LEU A 162 10.66 -27.36 -4.91
CA LEU A 162 9.54 -26.44 -4.82
C LEU A 162 8.52 -26.90 -3.75
N ASN A 163 8.27 -28.21 -3.61
CA ASN A 163 7.43 -28.75 -2.54
C ASN A 163 8.03 -28.51 -1.15
N ASP A 164 9.34 -28.74 -0.96
CA ASP A 164 10.05 -28.48 0.31
C ASP A 164 10.07 -26.98 0.65
N VAL A 165 10.24 -26.13 -0.37
CA VAL A 165 10.19 -24.68 -0.25
C VAL A 165 8.78 -24.19 0.07
N ILE A 166 7.74 -24.76 -0.53
CA ILE A 166 6.35 -24.41 -0.24
C ILE A 166 6.00 -24.77 1.22
N GLU A 167 6.35 -25.99 1.66
CA GLU A 167 6.12 -26.44 3.03
C GLU A 167 6.85 -25.58 4.09
N LYS A 168 8.00 -24.98 3.73
CA LYS A 168 8.82 -24.13 4.60
C LYS A 168 8.58 -22.62 4.48
N THR A 169 8.06 -22.15 3.35
CA THR A 169 8.01 -20.71 3.01
C THR A 169 6.59 -20.16 2.90
N PHE A 170 5.60 -21.01 2.61
CA PHE A 170 4.19 -20.67 2.66
C PHE A 170 3.53 -21.46 3.80
N PRO A 171 3.52 -20.95 5.04
CA PRO A 171 2.59 -21.48 6.02
C PRO A 171 1.18 -21.20 5.48
N VAL A 172 0.46 -22.24 5.05
CA VAL A 172 -1.02 -22.17 4.98
C VAL A 172 -1.47 -21.54 6.31
N GLY A 173 -2.16 -20.40 6.24
CA GLY A 173 -2.26 -19.45 7.36
C GLY A 173 -2.55 -20.16 8.68
N GLY A 174 -1.67 -19.95 9.67
CA GLY A 174 -1.89 -20.48 11.01
C GLY A 174 -3.11 -19.83 11.62
N VAL A 175 -4.20 -20.58 11.74
CA VAL A 175 -5.45 -20.13 12.36
C VAL A 175 -5.59 -20.72 13.75
N ILE A 176 -6.27 -20.00 14.64
CA ILE A 176 -6.67 -20.53 15.94
C ILE A 176 -8.11 -21.03 15.76
N VAL A 177 -8.33 -22.31 15.98
CA VAL A 177 -9.67 -22.90 15.99
C VAL A 177 -10.32 -22.60 17.34
N ASP A 178 -9.61 -22.91 18.43
CA ASP A 178 -10.02 -22.56 19.78
C ASP A 178 -8.81 -22.47 20.72
N ALA A 179 -8.94 -21.72 21.81
CA ALA A 179 -7.93 -21.63 22.86
C ALA A 179 -8.60 -21.28 24.19
N PHE A 180 -8.36 -22.10 25.21
CA PHE A 180 -8.99 -21.99 26.52
C PHE A 180 -8.13 -22.62 27.62
N ASN A 181 -8.48 -22.32 28.88
CA ASN A 181 -7.86 -22.94 30.04
C ASN A 181 -8.78 -23.99 30.64
N TRP A 182 -8.21 -25.17 30.82
CA TRP A 182 -8.83 -26.25 31.54
C TRP A 182 -8.53 -26.08 33.02
N SER A 183 -9.56 -25.97 33.86
CA SER A 183 -9.42 -25.90 35.32
C SER A 183 -9.71 -27.27 35.94
N ARG A 184 -9.48 -27.40 37.24
CA ARG A 184 -9.84 -28.60 37.99
C ARG A 184 -11.36 -28.87 38.03
N THR A 185 -12.18 -27.86 37.80
CA THR A 185 -13.65 -27.96 37.84
C THR A 185 -14.26 -28.04 36.44
N SER A 186 -13.48 -27.81 35.39
CA SER A 186 -13.93 -27.95 34.00
C SER A 186 -14.35 -29.38 33.70
N SER A 187 -15.29 -29.53 32.75
CA SER A 187 -15.60 -30.82 32.13
C SER A 187 -14.34 -31.50 31.62
N ASN A 188 -14.24 -32.81 31.84
CA ASN A 188 -13.14 -33.64 31.34
C ASN A 188 -13.20 -33.87 29.83
N LYS A 189 -14.29 -33.43 29.17
CA LYS A 189 -14.53 -33.55 27.74
C LYS A 189 -14.83 -32.17 27.14
N VAL A 190 -14.11 -31.83 26.07
CA VAL A 190 -14.37 -30.65 25.24
C VAL A 190 -14.55 -31.08 23.79
N MET A 191 -15.45 -30.40 23.09
CA MET A 191 -15.72 -30.60 21.68
C MET A 191 -15.25 -29.38 20.90
N PHE A 192 -14.71 -29.59 19.70
CA PHE A 192 -14.35 -28.51 18.79
C PHE A 192 -14.60 -28.93 17.35
N ALA A 193 -14.93 -27.96 16.50
CA ALA A 193 -15.22 -28.21 15.09
C ALA A 193 -13.94 -28.21 14.24
N VAL A 194 -13.89 -29.12 13.28
CA VAL A 194 -12.87 -29.16 12.22
C VAL A 194 -13.60 -29.11 10.89
N ASP A 195 -13.46 -28.00 10.18
CA ASP A 195 -14.10 -27.78 8.88
C ASP A 195 -13.24 -28.30 7.71
N SER A 196 -13.82 -28.29 6.52
CA SER A 196 -13.20 -28.84 5.30
C SER A 196 -11.96 -28.08 4.81
N SER A 197 -11.73 -26.85 5.28
CA SER A 197 -10.57 -26.07 4.86
C SER A 197 -9.28 -26.39 5.62
N ILE A 198 -9.36 -27.16 6.71
CA ILE A 198 -8.21 -27.48 7.56
C ILE A 198 -7.37 -28.58 6.93
N THR A 199 -6.10 -28.27 6.63
CA THR A 199 -5.14 -29.21 6.04
C THR A 199 -4.26 -29.87 7.09
N VAL A 200 -3.94 -29.16 8.17
CA VAL A 200 -3.20 -29.70 9.31
C VAL A 200 -3.84 -29.19 10.59
N LEU A 201 -4.23 -30.10 11.47
CA LEU A 201 -4.69 -29.79 12.83
C LEU A 201 -3.53 -29.98 13.80
N LYS A 202 -3.38 -29.04 14.74
CA LYS A 202 -2.40 -29.10 15.82
C LYS A 202 -3.05 -28.71 17.14
N ILE A 203 -2.97 -29.61 18.11
CA ILE A 203 -3.49 -29.43 19.46
C ILE A 203 -2.31 -29.43 20.42
N ALA A 204 -2.10 -28.33 21.12
CA ALA A 204 -1.10 -28.21 22.17
C ALA A 204 -1.79 -28.12 23.52
N VAL A 205 -1.40 -28.99 24.45
CA VAL A 205 -1.95 -29.05 25.79
C VAL A 205 -0.82 -28.87 26.77
N CYS A 206 -0.78 -27.75 27.49
CA CYS A 206 0.22 -27.57 28.54
C CYS A 206 -0.16 -28.31 29.81
N CYS A 207 0.89 -28.83 30.42
CA CYS A 207 1.01 -29.14 31.82
C CYS A 207 0.22 -30.37 32.32
N PRO A 208 -0.17 -31.38 31.53
CA PRO A 208 -0.61 -32.64 32.12
C PRO A 208 0.51 -33.27 32.94
N GLY A 209 0.19 -33.71 34.17
CA GLY A 209 1.10 -34.53 34.98
C GLY A 209 1.47 -35.85 34.29
N ALA A 210 2.48 -36.56 34.82
CA ALA A 210 3.07 -37.76 34.19
C ALA A 210 2.04 -38.88 33.85
N ASP A 211 0.98 -39.03 34.65
CA ASP A 211 -0.11 -40.00 34.44
C ASP A 211 -1.39 -39.40 33.84
N SER A 212 -1.39 -38.10 33.54
CA SER A 212 -2.60 -37.27 33.31
C SER A 212 -2.76 -36.83 31.85
N GLY A 213 -2.52 -37.73 30.90
CA GLY A 213 -2.59 -37.41 29.47
C GLY A 213 -3.99 -37.05 28.94
N VAL A 214 -4.04 -36.74 27.64
CA VAL A 214 -5.27 -36.42 26.92
C VAL A 214 -5.44 -37.37 25.73
N ASP A 215 -6.68 -37.77 25.47
CA ASP A 215 -7.08 -38.55 24.31
C ASP A 215 -7.91 -37.72 23.34
N LEU A 216 -7.68 -37.95 22.04
CA LEU A 216 -8.42 -37.34 20.95
C LEU A 216 -9.33 -38.38 20.31
N PHE A 217 -10.57 -38.01 20.05
CA PHE A 217 -11.55 -38.84 19.36
C PHE A 217 -12.02 -38.13 18.08
N TYR A 218 -12.14 -38.92 17.02
CA TYR A 218 -12.71 -38.49 15.74
C TYR A 218 -14.21 -38.19 15.85
N PRO A 219 -14.80 -37.53 14.83
CA PRO A 219 -16.23 -37.24 14.80
C PRO A 219 -17.14 -38.49 14.89
N ASN A 220 -16.67 -39.65 14.42
CA ASN A 220 -17.38 -40.92 14.53
C ASN A 220 -17.25 -41.58 15.93
N GLY A 221 -16.55 -40.94 16.88
CA GLY A 221 -16.33 -41.45 18.23
C GLY A 221 -15.16 -42.43 18.38
N THR A 222 -14.43 -42.78 17.31
CA THR A 222 -13.24 -43.63 17.44
C THR A 222 -12.07 -42.86 18.03
N ARG A 223 -11.27 -43.53 18.87
CA ARG A 223 -10.09 -42.94 19.51
C ARG A 223 -8.91 -42.91 18.54
N GLU A 224 -8.22 -41.78 18.44
CA GLU A 224 -6.98 -41.67 17.67
C GLU A 224 -5.81 -42.33 18.42
N THR A 225 -5.08 -43.20 17.71
CA THR A 225 -3.99 -44.01 18.27
C THR A 225 -2.59 -43.44 17.98
N PHE A 226 -2.47 -42.48 17.06
CA PHE A 226 -1.21 -41.86 16.62
C PHE A 226 -0.19 -42.87 16.08
N ALA A 227 -0.67 -43.99 15.54
CA ALA A 227 0.17 -45.05 14.97
C ALA A 227 0.52 -44.82 13.49
N SER A 228 -0.09 -43.84 12.84
CA SER A 228 0.08 -43.56 11.40
C SER A 228 1.22 -42.55 11.14
N ARG A 229 1.66 -42.42 9.89
CA ARG A 229 2.63 -41.37 9.50
C ARG A 229 2.02 -39.97 9.41
N ILE A 230 0.69 -39.88 9.30
CA ILE A 230 -0.08 -38.64 9.12
C ILE A 230 -0.62 -38.07 10.44
N SER A 231 -0.53 -38.84 11.53
CA SER A 231 -0.88 -38.41 12.88
C SER A 231 0.32 -38.59 13.81
N ARG A 232 0.59 -37.59 14.65
CA ARG A 232 1.74 -37.62 15.58
C ARG A 232 1.32 -37.10 16.94
N LYS A 233 1.85 -37.73 18.00
CA LYS A 233 1.75 -37.27 19.37
C LYS A 233 3.14 -37.19 19.98
N LEU A 234 3.48 -36.02 20.51
CA LEU A 234 4.76 -35.74 21.13
C LEU A 234 4.52 -35.25 22.57
N PHE A 235 5.22 -35.85 23.51
CA PHE A 235 5.37 -35.32 24.86
C PHE A 235 6.67 -34.52 24.90
N THR A 236 6.60 -33.26 25.32
CA THR A 236 7.77 -32.39 25.43
C THR A 236 8.34 -32.42 26.85
N THR A 237 9.60 -32.02 26.99
CA THR A 237 10.27 -31.89 28.29
C THR A 237 9.65 -30.84 29.22
N ARG A 238 8.74 -30.00 28.70
CA ARG A 238 8.00 -28.98 29.46
C ARG A 238 6.63 -29.47 29.96
N HIS A 239 6.41 -30.78 30.02
CA HIS A 239 5.10 -31.37 30.34
C HIS A 239 4.01 -30.90 29.37
N GLU A 240 4.32 -30.72 28.08
CA GLU A 240 3.33 -30.35 27.06
C GLU A 240 3.05 -31.57 26.18
N VAL A 241 1.77 -31.76 25.82
CA VAL A 241 1.34 -32.77 24.85
C VAL A 241 0.95 -32.08 23.57
N ILE A 242 1.69 -32.35 22.51
CA ILE A 242 1.42 -31.83 21.17
C ILE A 242 0.89 -32.98 20.32
N MET A 243 -0.32 -32.82 19.80
CA MET A 243 -0.95 -33.73 18.84
C MET A 243 -1.07 -33.03 17.50
N SER A 244 -0.78 -33.73 16.41
CA SER A 244 -0.92 -33.21 15.05
C SER A 244 -1.54 -34.25 14.13
N LEU A 245 -2.46 -33.81 13.28
CA LEU A 245 -3.14 -34.64 12.28
C LEU A 245 -3.08 -33.92 10.93
N GLN A 246 -2.54 -34.58 9.92
CA GLN A 246 -2.57 -34.13 8.53
C GLN A 246 -3.84 -34.61 7.85
N ARG A 247 -4.51 -33.72 7.12
CA ARG A 247 -5.78 -33.95 6.41
C ARG A 247 -6.84 -34.61 7.32
N PRO A 248 -7.20 -33.96 8.46
CA PRO A 248 -8.20 -34.50 9.36
C PRO A 248 -9.56 -34.64 8.64
N THR A 249 -10.34 -35.65 9.01
CA THR A 249 -11.72 -35.76 8.50
C THR A 249 -12.56 -34.63 9.08
N PRO A 250 -13.36 -33.90 8.28
CA PRO A 250 -14.20 -32.84 8.80
C PRO A 250 -15.25 -33.35 9.78
N GLY A 251 -15.58 -32.54 10.80
CA GLY A 251 -16.60 -32.84 11.81
C GLY A 251 -16.19 -32.42 13.22
N ARG A 252 -16.98 -32.84 14.21
CA ARG A 252 -16.79 -32.45 15.62
C ARG A 252 -15.89 -33.42 16.37
N TYR A 253 -14.67 -33.01 16.67
CA TYR A 253 -13.70 -33.80 17.43
C TYR A 253 -13.94 -33.66 18.93
N SER A 254 -13.52 -34.66 19.68
CA SER A 254 -13.57 -34.63 21.14
C SER A 254 -12.19 -34.79 21.76
N LEU A 255 -11.84 -33.87 22.65
CA LEU A 255 -10.66 -33.93 23.49
C LEU A 255 -11.06 -34.33 24.91
N GLN A 256 -10.50 -35.42 25.44
CA GLN A 256 -10.89 -35.97 26.75
C GLN A 256 -9.68 -36.24 27.65
N ARG A 257 -9.76 -35.87 28.93
CA ARG A 257 -8.72 -36.20 29.93
C ARG A 257 -8.75 -37.70 30.25
N LYS A 258 -7.57 -38.33 30.34
CA LYS A 258 -7.42 -39.78 30.57
C LYS A 258 -7.80 -40.25 31.98
N SER A 259 -7.62 -39.42 32.99
CA SER A 259 -7.78 -39.81 34.40
C SER A 259 -8.75 -38.89 35.14
N SER A 260 -9.25 -39.34 36.29
CA SER A 260 -9.97 -38.53 37.27
C SER A 260 -9.11 -37.43 37.92
N SER A 261 -7.82 -37.33 37.56
CA SER A 261 -6.97 -36.23 38.04
C SER A 261 -7.37 -34.95 37.30
N ASN A 262 -8.11 -34.12 38.01
CA ASN A 262 -8.48 -32.77 37.62
C ASN A 262 -7.24 -31.88 37.65
N TRP A 263 -6.40 -31.95 36.61
CA TRP A 263 -5.28 -31.03 36.42
C TRP A 263 -5.76 -29.75 35.72
N SER A 264 -5.02 -28.67 35.92
CA SER A 264 -5.27 -27.40 35.24
C SER A 264 -4.17 -27.13 34.21
N GLY A 265 -4.54 -26.60 33.05
CA GLY A 265 -3.57 -26.21 32.03
C GLY A 265 -4.23 -25.63 30.80
N SER A 266 -3.44 -25.00 29.93
CA SER A 266 -3.92 -24.38 28.71
C SER A 266 -4.07 -25.40 27.58
N VAL A 267 -5.12 -25.22 26.78
CA VAL A 267 -5.36 -25.96 25.55
C VAL A 267 -5.38 -24.97 24.41
N ASN A 268 -4.54 -25.19 23.40
CA ASN A 268 -4.48 -24.37 22.20
C ASN A 268 -4.67 -25.26 20.96
N ILE A 269 -5.76 -25.02 20.25
CA ILE A 269 -6.15 -25.74 19.04
C ILE A 269 -5.90 -24.82 17.87
N THR A 270 -4.86 -25.14 17.11
CA THR A 270 -4.43 -24.38 15.94
C THR A 270 -4.52 -25.24 14.69
N ALA A 271 -4.67 -24.61 13.54
CA ALA A 271 -4.74 -25.32 12.28
C ALA A 271 -4.02 -24.55 11.18
N GLN A 272 -3.63 -25.29 10.14
CA GLN A 272 -3.32 -24.75 8.83
C GLN A 272 -4.60 -24.79 8.02
N SER A 273 -5.03 -23.64 7.51
CA SER A 273 -6.29 -23.50 6.78
C SER A 273 -6.11 -22.54 5.60
N LEU A 274 -6.85 -22.80 4.52
CA LEU A 274 -6.95 -21.88 3.38
C LEU A 274 -7.88 -20.70 3.65
N VAL A 275 -8.70 -20.78 4.71
CA VAL A 275 -9.62 -19.72 5.14
C VAL A 275 -8.85 -18.72 5.99
N LYS A 276 -8.85 -17.45 5.58
CA LYS A 276 -8.22 -16.34 6.31
C LYS A 276 -9.30 -15.47 6.95
N GLN A 277 -9.03 -14.99 8.16
CA GLN A 277 -9.89 -14.05 8.88
C GLN A 277 -9.14 -12.75 9.13
N GLU A 278 -9.79 -11.63 8.89
CA GLU A 278 -9.34 -10.29 9.28
C GLU A 278 -10.44 -9.60 10.08
N THR A 279 -10.05 -8.77 11.05
CA THR A 279 -11.00 -8.09 11.94
C THR A 279 -10.76 -6.59 11.90
N GLU A 280 -11.84 -5.84 11.76
CA GLU A 280 -11.88 -4.39 11.73
C GLU A 280 -12.89 -3.90 12.78
N ILE A 281 -12.58 -2.81 13.49
CA ILE A 281 -13.46 -2.23 14.49
C ILE A 281 -13.77 -0.80 14.08
N LEU A 282 -15.05 -0.44 14.08
CA LEU A 282 -15.52 0.91 13.79
C LEU A 282 -16.17 1.53 15.03
N GLU A 283 -15.86 2.81 15.27
CA GLU A 283 -16.55 3.63 16.26
C GLU A 283 -17.87 4.10 15.66
N ASN A 284 -18.99 3.95 16.38
CA ASN A 284 -20.32 4.27 15.88
C ASN A 284 -20.63 5.78 16.01
N THR A 285 -19.87 6.63 15.31
CA THR A 285 -19.94 8.11 15.41
C THR A 285 -20.54 8.80 14.17
N GLY A 286 -21.24 8.07 13.29
CA GLY A 286 -21.95 8.63 12.13
C GLY A 286 -21.10 8.87 10.87
N ALA A 287 -19.80 9.10 11.02
CA ALA A 287 -18.79 8.77 9.99
C ALA A 287 -18.17 7.42 10.37
N LEU A 288 -17.67 6.64 9.40
CA LEU A 288 -17.08 5.31 9.63
C LEU A 288 -15.53 5.36 9.66
N PRO A 289 -14.86 6.02 10.63
CA PRO A 289 -13.42 5.86 10.78
C PRO A 289 -13.11 4.52 11.45
N THR A 290 -12.08 3.85 10.95
CA THR A 290 -11.47 2.70 11.63
C THR A 290 -10.92 3.10 12.99
N LEU A 291 -11.18 2.29 14.00
CA LEU A 291 -10.63 2.49 15.33
C LEU A 291 -9.11 2.32 15.28
N LYS A 292 -8.38 3.43 15.39
CA LYS A 292 -6.92 3.45 15.47
C LYS A 292 -6.49 3.41 16.94
N GLY A 293 -6.71 2.27 17.60
CA GLY A 293 -6.34 2.07 19.00
C GLY A 293 -7.14 1.01 19.73
N SER A 294 -6.99 0.99 21.05
CA SER A 294 -7.74 0.12 21.95
C SER A 294 -9.19 0.60 22.12
N PRO A 295 -10.18 -0.31 22.14
CA PRO A 295 -11.58 0.06 22.36
C PRO A 295 -11.79 0.61 23.77
N ILE A 296 -12.71 1.57 23.92
CA ILE A 296 -13.02 2.18 25.22
C ILE A 296 -14.05 1.31 25.95
N ALA A 297 -13.78 0.96 27.21
CA ALA A 297 -14.68 0.16 28.03
C ALA A 297 -16.06 0.84 28.17
N GLY A 298 -17.14 0.05 28.09
CA GLY A 298 -18.51 0.55 28.19
C GLY A 298 -19.05 1.28 26.94
N LYS A 299 -18.24 1.46 25.90
CA LYS A 299 -18.69 2.03 24.61
C LYS A 299 -19.09 0.95 23.60
N ASN A 300 -20.03 1.30 22.73
CA ASN A 300 -20.48 0.47 21.63
C ASN A 300 -19.55 0.58 20.44
N TYR A 301 -19.06 -0.56 19.95
CA TYR A 301 -18.31 -0.65 18.70
C TYR A 301 -18.92 -1.69 17.78
N THR A 302 -18.83 -1.42 16.48
CA THR A 302 -19.18 -2.40 15.44
C THR A 302 -17.92 -3.17 15.07
N PHE A 303 -17.95 -4.48 15.26
CA PHE A 303 -16.90 -5.41 14.87
C PHE A 303 -17.25 -6.01 13.53
N TYR A 304 -16.37 -5.82 12.55
CA TYR A 304 -16.42 -6.49 11.27
C TYR A 304 -15.40 -7.60 11.23
N VAL A 305 -15.83 -8.76 10.75
CA VAL A 305 -14.96 -9.90 10.49
C VAL A 305 -15.06 -10.23 9.01
N ASN A 306 -13.96 -10.02 8.29
CA ASN A 306 -13.83 -10.37 6.88
C ASN A 306 -13.22 -11.77 6.80
N ILE A 307 -13.92 -12.69 6.13
CA ILE A 307 -13.51 -14.08 5.97
C ILE A 307 -13.29 -14.34 4.48
N TYR A 308 -12.09 -14.76 4.14
CA TYR A 308 -11.66 -15.03 2.77
C TYR A 308 -11.63 -16.54 2.54
N ASN A 309 -11.98 -16.97 1.33
CA ASN A 309 -11.97 -18.38 0.91
C ASN A 309 -12.90 -19.32 1.71
N LEU A 310 -13.94 -18.80 2.38
CA LEU A 310 -14.93 -19.63 3.09
C LEU A 310 -15.85 -20.41 2.11
N GLY A 311 -15.97 -19.92 0.88
CA GLY A 311 -16.90 -20.40 -0.15
C GLY A 311 -18.22 -19.64 -0.15
N GLU A 312 -18.95 -19.71 -1.28
CA GLU A 312 -20.17 -18.93 -1.51
C GLU A 312 -21.31 -19.30 -0.53
N ASN A 313 -21.36 -20.56 -0.11
CA ASN A 313 -22.35 -21.06 0.86
C ASN A 313 -21.88 -20.95 2.32
N GLY A 314 -20.69 -20.39 2.54
CA GLY A 314 -20.13 -20.19 3.87
C GLY A 314 -20.97 -19.18 4.67
N THR A 315 -21.21 -19.51 5.94
CA THR A 315 -21.94 -18.63 6.85
C THR A 315 -21.11 -18.21 8.04
N CYS A 316 -21.50 -17.09 8.62
CA CYS A 316 -20.93 -16.50 9.80
C CYS A 316 -22.07 -16.08 10.71
N ASN A 317 -22.47 -16.99 11.61
CA ASN A 317 -23.74 -16.86 12.31
C ASN A 317 -23.59 -16.06 13.60
N ASP A 318 -22.52 -16.33 14.36
CA ASP A 318 -22.34 -15.79 15.70
C ASP A 318 -20.93 -15.23 15.89
N LEU A 319 -20.86 -14.03 16.46
CA LEU A 319 -19.63 -13.46 16.97
C LEU A 319 -19.70 -13.45 18.50
N ILE A 320 -18.66 -13.95 19.14
CA ILE A 320 -18.62 -14.24 20.57
C ILE A 320 -17.40 -13.52 21.17
N LEU A 321 -17.63 -12.72 22.21
CA LEU A 321 -16.55 -12.20 23.03
C LEU A 321 -16.19 -13.25 24.08
N THR A 322 -14.91 -13.59 24.19
CA THR A 322 -14.40 -14.53 25.20
C THR A 322 -13.38 -13.85 26.09
N ASP A 323 -13.30 -14.24 27.36
CA ASP A 323 -12.20 -13.83 28.23
C ASP A 323 -10.89 -14.56 27.85
N MET A 324 -9.81 -14.24 28.57
CA MET A 324 -8.51 -14.87 28.37
C MET A 324 -8.44 -16.33 28.84
N LEU A 325 -9.46 -16.82 29.55
CA LEU A 325 -9.61 -18.22 29.96
C LEU A 325 -10.44 -19.03 28.94
N GLY A 326 -11.07 -18.36 27.97
CA GLY A 326 -11.93 -18.95 26.95
C GLY A 326 -13.42 -19.01 27.34
N ASN A 327 -13.83 -18.40 28.45
CA ASN A 327 -15.25 -18.32 28.81
C ASN A 327 -15.95 -17.27 27.96
N GLU A 328 -17.20 -17.55 27.57
CA GLU A 328 -18.02 -16.60 26.80
C GLU A 328 -18.49 -15.45 27.69
N LEU A 329 -18.28 -14.22 27.22
CA LEU A 329 -18.72 -12.97 27.86
C LEU A 329 -20.00 -12.45 27.21
N PHE A 330 -20.04 -12.48 25.88
CA PHE A 330 -21.17 -12.03 25.08
C PHE A 330 -21.25 -12.86 23.81
N ASN A 331 -22.46 -13.14 23.33
CA ASN A 331 -22.71 -13.82 22.07
C ASN A 331 -23.78 -13.04 21.30
N VAL A 332 -23.47 -12.65 20.07
CA VAL A 332 -24.35 -11.83 19.22
C VAL A 332 -24.43 -12.46 17.83
N HIS A 333 -25.66 -12.68 17.37
CA HIS A 333 -25.94 -13.05 15.99
C HIS A 333 -25.45 -11.98 15.03
N THR A 334 -24.70 -12.36 14.02
CA THR A 334 -24.09 -11.39 13.10
C THR A 334 -25.02 -11.05 11.94
N ILE A 335 -24.83 -9.86 11.39
CA ILE A 335 -25.37 -9.49 10.09
C ILE A 335 -24.32 -9.85 9.04
N GLN A 336 -24.62 -10.82 8.20
CA GLN A 336 -23.74 -11.27 7.14
C GLN A 336 -24.02 -10.55 5.82
N THR A 337 -22.93 -10.21 5.14
CA THR A 337 -22.91 -9.74 3.75
C THR A 337 -21.89 -10.59 2.99
N THR A 338 -22.30 -11.14 1.85
CA THR A 338 -21.47 -12.03 1.04
C THR A 338 -21.19 -11.39 -0.30
N ASN A 339 -19.91 -11.30 -0.68
CA ASN A 339 -19.45 -11.01 -2.03
C ASN A 339 -18.76 -12.27 -2.59
N PHE A 340 -18.47 -12.31 -3.90
CA PHE A 340 -17.95 -13.49 -4.62
C PHE A 340 -16.76 -14.24 -3.96
N MET A 341 -15.93 -13.57 -3.14
CA MET A 341 -14.78 -14.22 -2.47
C MET A 341 -14.69 -13.95 -0.96
N THR A 342 -15.59 -13.14 -0.41
CA THR A 342 -15.48 -12.64 0.97
C THR A 342 -16.82 -12.68 1.68
N VAL A 343 -16.85 -13.35 2.83
CA VAL A 343 -17.97 -13.28 3.77
C VAL A 343 -17.59 -12.23 4.81
N ARG A 344 -18.37 -11.15 4.89
CA ARG A 344 -18.20 -10.09 5.87
C ARG A 344 -19.36 -10.14 6.85
N CYS A 345 -19.05 -10.32 8.12
CA CYS A 345 -20.04 -10.34 9.19
C CYS A 345 -19.80 -9.22 10.18
N ALA A 346 -20.89 -8.66 10.68
CA ALA A 346 -20.89 -7.51 11.57
C ALA A 346 -21.69 -7.80 12.84
N ALA A 347 -21.15 -7.41 13.99
CA ALA A 347 -21.89 -7.41 15.25
C ALA A 347 -21.50 -6.19 16.09
N ILE A 348 -22.43 -5.73 16.94
CA ILE A 348 -22.22 -4.59 17.83
C ILE A 348 -22.09 -5.12 19.25
N PHE A 349 -21.03 -4.70 19.95
CA PHE A 349 -20.82 -5.05 21.37
C PHE A 349 -20.59 -3.80 22.22
N ILE A 350 -21.07 -3.86 23.45
CA ILE A 350 -20.56 -3.02 24.54
C ILE A 350 -19.20 -3.60 24.95
N THR A 351 -18.15 -2.81 24.87
CA THR A 351 -16.79 -3.26 25.22
C THR A 351 -16.73 -3.60 26.73
N PRO A 352 -16.32 -4.82 27.11
CA PRO A 352 -16.17 -5.18 28.52
C PRO A 352 -15.05 -4.36 29.19
N ASN A 353 -15.03 -4.35 30.52
CA ASN A 353 -13.96 -3.72 31.32
C ASN A 353 -12.77 -4.65 31.60
N GLN A 354 -12.59 -5.68 30.76
CA GLN A 354 -11.53 -6.68 30.89
C GLN A 354 -11.02 -7.11 29.52
N PHE A 355 -9.82 -7.69 29.45
CA PHE A 355 -9.25 -8.19 28.20
C PHE A 355 -10.12 -9.29 27.61
N PHE A 356 -10.28 -9.26 26.29
CA PHE A 356 -11.14 -10.20 25.59
C PHE A 356 -10.58 -10.57 24.21
N GLN A 357 -11.07 -11.67 23.67
CA GLN A 357 -10.79 -12.16 22.33
C GLN A 357 -12.10 -12.43 21.58
N LEU A 358 -12.03 -12.39 20.25
CA LEU A 358 -13.18 -12.72 19.40
C LEU A 358 -13.14 -14.18 18.99
N LYS A 359 -14.28 -14.86 19.11
CA LYS A 359 -14.54 -16.19 18.57
C LYS A 359 -15.70 -16.09 17.60
N LEU A 360 -15.56 -16.71 16.44
CA LEU A 360 -16.55 -16.72 15.40
C LEU A 360 -17.06 -18.14 15.16
N ASN A 361 -18.38 -18.29 15.08
CA ASN A 361 -19.04 -19.53 14.70
C ASN A 361 -19.87 -19.34 13.43
N GLY A 362 -19.91 -20.35 12.59
CA GLY A 362 -20.68 -20.36 11.35
C GLY A 362 -20.65 -21.73 10.69
N THR A 363 -20.83 -21.76 9.37
CA THR A 363 -20.68 -22.98 8.58
C THR A 363 -19.73 -22.78 7.40
N ASP A 364 -19.00 -23.82 7.03
CA ASP A 364 -18.21 -23.82 5.80
C ASP A 364 -19.10 -24.00 4.55
N ASN A 365 -18.49 -24.00 3.37
CA ASN A 365 -19.19 -24.15 2.09
C ASN A 365 -19.99 -25.47 1.96
N ASN A 366 -19.68 -26.47 2.78
CA ASN A 366 -20.36 -27.77 2.78
C ASN A 366 -21.43 -27.86 3.89
N GLY A 367 -21.70 -26.75 4.60
CA GLY A 367 -22.66 -26.71 5.71
C GLY A 367 -22.13 -27.32 7.00
N LEU A 368 -20.82 -27.61 7.12
CA LEU A 368 -20.22 -28.12 8.34
C LEU A 368 -19.86 -26.98 9.30
N GLU A 369 -19.89 -27.26 10.59
CA GLU A 369 -19.58 -26.29 11.65
C GLU A 369 -18.17 -25.70 11.45
N PHE A 370 -18.10 -24.37 11.39
CA PHE A 370 -16.89 -23.59 11.25
C PHE A 370 -16.67 -22.74 12.49
N THR A 371 -15.47 -22.83 13.07
CA THR A 371 -15.09 -22.03 14.25
C THR A 371 -13.70 -21.45 14.07
N ARG A 372 -13.54 -20.15 14.33
CA ARG A 372 -12.25 -19.47 14.35
C ARG A 372 -12.17 -18.49 15.50
N LYS A 373 -11.05 -18.49 16.21
CA LYS A 373 -10.70 -17.48 17.21
C LYS A 373 -9.71 -16.50 16.59
N ASN A 374 -9.94 -15.21 16.82
CA ASN A 374 -9.01 -14.18 16.41
C ASN A 374 -7.73 -14.26 17.27
N ALA A 375 -6.57 -14.10 16.65
CA ALA A 375 -5.30 -14.02 17.34
C ALA A 375 -5.14 -12.70 18.13
N LEU A 376 -5.87 -11.64 17.74
CA LEU A 376 -5.83 -10.36 18.43
C LEU A 376 -6.49 -10.45 19.81
N VAL A 377 -5.77 -9.96 20.81
CA VAL A 377 -6.29 -9.71 22.16
C VAL A 377 -6.64 -8.24 22.27
N PHE A 378 -7.91 -7.95 22.55
CA PHE A 378 -8.38 -6.59 22.76
C PHE A 378 -8.19 -6.20 24.21
N LYS A 379 -7.57 -5.03 24.41
CA LYS A 379 -7.31 -4.46 25.73
C LYS A 379 -8.14 -3.19 25.90
N PRO A 380 -9.33 -3.26 26.51
CA PRO A 380 -10.15 -2.09 26.77
C PRO A 380 -9.41 -1.03 27.56
N THR A 381 -9.75 0.23 27.32
CA THR A 381 -9.17 1.37 28.04
C THR A 381 -10.25 2.34 28.54
N ASN A 382 -9.91 3.14 29.55
CA ASN A 382 -10.76 4.17 30.12
C ASN A 382 -10.30 5.58 29.73
N VAL A 383 -9.48 5.69 28.67
CA VAL A 383 -9.03 6.98 28.14
C VAL A 383 -9.40 7.08 26.67
N LYS A 384 -9.93 8.23 26.27
CA LYS A 384 -10.16 8.58 24.88
C LYS A 384 -9.13 9.62 24.46
N PHE A 385 -8.44 9.34 23.36
CA PHE A 385 -7.32 10.14 22.89
C PHE A 385 -7.54 10.63 21.46
N ARG A 386 -7.27 11.91 21.21
CA ARG A 386 -7.36 12.53 19.90
C ARG A 386 -6.11 13.35 19.62
N ILE A 387 -5.71 13.39 18.35
CA ILE A 387 -4.59 14.21 17.89
C ILE A 387 -4.99 15.01 16.65
N VAL A 388 -4.51 16.23 16.56
CA VAL A 388 -4.65 17.13 15.41
C VAL A 388 -3.26 17.60 15.02
N SER A 389 -2.89 17.37 13.76
CA SER A 389 -1.59 17.75 13.20
C SER A 389 -1.76 18.29 11.79
N PRO A 390 -0.88 19.20 11.34
CA PRO A 390 -0.76 19.56 9.93
C PRO A 390 -0.53 18.34 9.01
N GLU A 391 -0.89 18.47 7.73
CA GLU A 391 -0.69 17.42 6.72
C GLU A 391 0.74 17.35 6.17
N SER A 392 1.46 18.48 6.24
CA SER A 392 2.85 18.60 5.80
C SER A 392 3.70 19.31 6.85
N ALA A 393 5.00 19.06 6.82
CA ALA A 393 5.99 19.64 7.70
C ALA A 393 7.09 20.30 6.85
N VAL A 394 7.45 21.54 7.17
CA VAL A 394 8.52 22.27 6.49
C VAL A 394 9.85 21.98 7.19
N ILE A 395 10.88 21.63 6.41
CA ILE A 395 12.22 21.34 6.94
C ILE A 395 12.80 22.57 7.64
N GLY A 396 13.28 22.38 8.87
CA GLY A 396 13.88 23.42 9.70
C GLY A 396 12.88 24.32 10.44
N LYS A 397 11.58 24.21 10.16
CA LYS A 397 10.52 24.97 10.85
C LYS A 397 9.84 24.15 11.92
N GLU A 398 9.29 24.83 12.91
CA GLU A 398 8.52 24.18 13.96
C GLU A 398 7.10 23.85 13.49
N MET A 399 6.66 22.65 13.81
CA MET A 399 5.34 22.10 13.56
C MET A 399 4.70 21.76 14.91
N LEU A 400 3.53 22.32 15.17
CA LEU A 400 2.76 22.04 16.40
C LEU A 400 1.78 20.89 16.17
N ILE A 401 1.75 19.96 17.13
CA ILE A 401 0.77 18.87 17.20
C ILE A 401 -0.05 19.05 18.47
N TYR A 402 -1.36 19.16 18.33
CA TYR A 402 -2.29 19.24 19.43
C TYR A 402 -2.87 17.87 19.76
N TYR A 403 -3.15 17.64 21.03
CA TYR A 403 -3.82 16.43 21.48
C TYR A 403 -4.81 16.72 22.61
N GLU A 404 -5.80 15.84 22.72
CA GLU A 404 -6.83 15.84 23.75
C GLU A 404 -6.87 14.47 24.43
N VAL A 405 -6.89 14.48 25.76
CA VAL A 405 -7.01 13.30 26.62
C VAL A 405 -8.29 13.44 27.44
N GLU A 406 -9.24 12.56 27.21
CA GLU A 406 -10.52 12.48 27.94
C GLU A 406 -10.50 11.24 28.85
N ASN A 407 -10.76 11.43 30.15
CA ASN A 407 -10.89 10.32 31.10
C ASN A 407 -12.33 9.79 31.09
N THR A 408 -12.55 8.64 30.47
CA THR A 408 -13.88 8.01 30.42
C THR A 408 -14.13 7.06 31.59
N GLY A 409 -13.17 6.93 32.51
CA GLY A 409 -13.30 6.15 33.74
C GLY A 409 -14.12 6.86 34.81
N THR A 410 -14.41 6.14 35.89
CA THR A 410 -15.18 6.65 37.04
C THR A 410 -14.33 7.26 38.14
N ILE A 411 -13.00 7.19 38.02
CA ILE A 411 -12.04 7.70 39.00
C ILE A 411 -11.05 8.66 38.35
N ASN A 412 -10.49 9.55 39.17
CA ASN A 412 -9.46 10.48 38.74
C ASN A 412 -8.19 9.72 38.41
N GLU A 413 -7.59 10.01 37.26
CA GLU A 413 -6.37 9.36 36.83
C GLU A 413 -5.33 10.35 36.33
N THR A 414 -4.08 9.96 36.48
CA THR A 414 -2.94 10.68 35.92
C THR A 414 -2.48 9.95 34.67
N TYR A 415 -2.40 10.66 33.56
CA TYR A 415 -1.90 10.17 32.29
C TYR A 415 -0.57 10.83 31.95
N GLU A 416 0.36 10.06 31.41
CA GLU A 416 1.57 10.57 30.79
C GLU A 416 1.47 10.43 29.28
N VAL A 417 1.56 11.54 28.56
CA VAL A 417 1.54 11.57 27.09
C VAL A 417 2.97 11.76 26.60
N ALA A 418 3.41 10.93 25.66
CA ALA A 418 4.75 11.00 25.09
C ALA A 418 4.72 11.02 23.57
N ILE A 419 5.58 11.83 22.97
CA ILE A 419 5.82 11.84 21.52
C ILE A 419 7.09 11.07 21.17
N THR A 420 7.02 10.31 20.10
CA THR A 420 8.14 9.61 19.48
C THR A 420 8.10 9.87 17.98
N ASP A 421 9.25 9.99 17.35
CA ASP A 421 9.37 10.25 15.91
C ASP A 421 10.61 9.53 15.35
N ASP A 422 10.66 9.36 14.04
CA ASP A 422 11.73 8.64 13.34
C ASP A 422 12.95 9.50 12.96
N ASP A 423 12.87 10.82 13.12
CA ASP A 423 13.90 11.78 12.68
C ASP A 423 14.55 12.58 13.83
N SER A 424 14.29 12.18 15.08
CA SER A 424 14.58 12.98 16.27
C SER A 424 14.07 14.43 16.22
N ALA A 425 13.00 14.68 15.44
CA ALA A 425 12.42 15.99 15.21
C ALA A 425 11.72 16.57 16.46
N ALA A 426 11.28 15.74 17.41
CA ALA A 426 10.58 16.24 18.60
C ALA A 426 11.49 17.09 19.49
N VAL A 427 11.00 18.30 19.78
CA VAL A 427 11.60 19.25 20.69
C VAL A 427 11.25 18.85 22.14
N LEU A 428 12.19 19.04 23.06
CA LEU A 428 11.96 18.77 24.48
C LEU A 428 10.97 19.79 25.09
N PRO A 429 10.11 19.39 26.04
CA PRO A 429 10.00 18.05 26.63
C PRO A 429 9.17 17.07 25.76
N LYS A 430 9.67 15.83 25.61
CA LYS A 430 8.99 14.75 24.85
C LYS A 430 7.90 14.02 25.64
N ARG A 431 7.73 14.35 26.92
CA ARG A 431 6.71 13.79 27.82
C ARG A 431 5.97 14.89 28.55
N ARG A 432 4.69 14.69 28.78
CA ARG A 432 3.77 15.62 29.47
C ARG A 432 2.88 14.81 30.40
N GLN A 433 2.70 15.25 31.63
CA GLN A 433 1.82 14.59 32.60
C GLN A 433 0.56 15.42 32.82
N HIS A 434 -0.60 14.76 32.87
CA HIS A 434 -1.90 15.37 33.07
C HIS A 434 -2.69 14.58 34.11
N THR A 435 -3.18 15.25 35.15
CA THR A 435 -4.20 14.67 36.04
C THR A 435 -5.57 15.09 35.54
N VAL A 436 -6.40 14.11 35.22
CA VAL A 436 -7.71 14.28 34.57
C VAL A 436 -8.79 13.67 35.47
N PHE A 437 -9.74 14.52 35.90
CA PHE A 437 -10.87 14.07 36.70
C PHE A 437 -11.77 13.13 35.89
N ALA A 438 -12.57 12.29 36.56
CA ALA A 438 -13.51 11.41 35.88
C ALA A 438 -14.48 12.21 34.99
N GLY A 439 -14.56 11.88 33.70
CA GLY A 439 -15.39 12.59 32.71
C GLY A 439 -14.78 13.87 32.13
N ASP A 440 -13.64 14.34 32.65
CA ASP A 440 -13.00 15.58 32.19
C ASP A 440 -12.08 15.36 30.97
N ILE A 441 -11.76 16.47 30.31
CA ILE A 441 -10.84 16.55 29.17
C ILE A 441 -9.64 17.46 29.53
N ARG A 442 -8.45 17.06 29.07
CA ARG A 442 -7.23 17.88 29.13
C ARG A 442 -6.54 17.93 27.77
N ASN A 443 -6.09 19.14 27.42
CA ASN A 443 -5.45 19.42 26.14
C ASN A 443 -3.96 19.64 26.35
N GLY A 444 -3.18 19.34 25.32
CA GLY A 444 -1.75 19.65 25.31
C GLY A 444 -1.20 19.69 23.89
N SER A 445 0.10 19.99 23.80
CA SER A 445 0.79 20.04 22.52
C SER A 445 2.24 19.56 22.60
N PHE A 446 2.74 19.12 21.46
CA PHE A 446 4.15 18.86 21.21
C PHE A 446 4.61 19.66 19.99
N THR A 447 5.90 20.00 19.97
CA THR A 447 6.54 20.67 18.85
C THR A 447 7.52 19.71 18.18
N LEU A 448 7.41 19.55 16.87
CA LEU A 448 8.39 18.88 16.02
C LEU A 448 9.16 19.95 15.24
N LYS A 449 10.47 19.82 15.12
CA LYS A 449 11.32 20.63 14.24
C LYS A 449 12.11 19.66 13.35
N PRO A 450 11.57 19.31 12.18
CA PRO A 450 12.20 18.32 11.31
C PRO A 450 13.51 18.85 10.73
N THR A 451 14.56 18.05 10.73
CA THR A 451 15.89 18.47 10.26
C THR A 451 16.41 17.63 9.10
N SER A 452 15.89 16.43 8.85
CA SER A 452 16.28 15.64 7.69
C SER A 452 15.54 16.05 6.43
N SER A 453 16.17 15.76 5.29
CA SER A 453 15.57 15.83 3.95
C SER A 453 14.84 14.53 3.58
N SER A 454 14.33 13.79 4.57
CA SER A 454 13.47 12.63 4.29
C SER A 454 12.20 13.10 3.60
N VAL A 455 11.56 12.24 2.78
CA VAL A 455 10.31 12.62 2.07
C VAL A 455 9.10 12.60 3.02
N ILE A 456 9.19 11.80 4.09
CA ILE A 456 8.12 11.60 5.06
C ILE A 456 8.69 11.67 6.48
N LEU A 457 7.91 12.23 7.39
CA LEU A 457 8.14 12.21 8.83
C LEU A 457 7.07 11.35 9.49
N LYS A 458 7.48 10.33 10.24
CA LYS A 458 6.55 9.49 11.01
C LYS A 458 6.71 9.79 12.49
N PHE A 459 5.61 10.19 13.11
CA PHE A 459 5.55 10.35 14.56
C PHE A 459 4.40 9.57 15.15
N SER A 460 4.52 9.23 16.42
CA SER A 460 3.44 8.64 17.18
C SER A 460 3.37 9.25 18.57
N ILE A 461 2.15 9.54 19.00
CA ILE A 461 1.86 10.00 20.35
C ILE A 461 1.20 8.86 21.11
N THR A 462 1.76 8.57 22.27
CA THR A 462 1.36 7.45 23.12
C THR A 462 0.90 7.99 24.47
N VAL A 463 -0.22 7.47 24.96
CA VAL A 463 -0.73 7.72 26.30
C VAL A 463 -0.37 6.52 27.18
N TYR A 464 0.21 6.83 28.33
CA TYR A 464 0.54 5.89 29.37
C TYR A 464 -0.27 6.21 30.62
N MET A 465 -0.60 5.18 31.39
CA MET A 465 -1.12 5.37 32.73
C MET A 465 0.02 5.82 33.66
N GLY A 466 -0.16 6.94 34.36
CA GLY A 466 0.92 7.60 35.09
C GLY A 466 1.49 6.78 36.26
N LYS A 467 0.68 5.92 36.89
CA LYS A 467 1.11 5.08 38.02
C LYS A 467 1.86 3.81 37.59
N THR A 468 1.42 3.18 36.51
CA THR A 468 1.93 1.86 36.07
C THR A 468 2.86 1.95 34.87
N SER A 469 2.91 3.11 34.20
CA SER A 469 3.55 3.30 32.90
C SER A 469 3.07 2.32 31.83
N GLU A 470 1.88 1.74 32.00
CA GLU A 470 1.26 0.87 31.00
C GLU A 470 0.75 1.70 29.83
N MET A 471 1.06 1.28 28.60
CA MET A 471 0.57 1.92 27.39
C MET A 471 -0.92 1.65 27.22
N THR A 472 -1.72 2.71 27.11
CA THR A 472 -3.18 2.61 26.98
C THR A 472 -3.64 2.86 25.55
N GLN A 473 -3.13 3.90 24.90
CA GLN A 473 -3.43 4.24 23.51
C GLN A 473 -2.19 4.78 22.78
N ARG A 474 -2.14 4.53 21.47
CA ARG A 474 -1.10 5.06 20.58
C ARG A 474 -1.70 5.44 19.25
N ILE A 475 -1.44 6.65 18.79
CA ILE A 475 -1.82 7.10 17.44
C ILE A 475 -0.55 7.48 16.68
N SER A 476 -0.39 6.89 15.50
CA SER A 476 0.70 7.18 14.57
C SER A 476 0.20 8.00 13.39
N LYS A 477 1.00 8.97 12.96
CA LYS A 477 0.75 9.82 11.80
C LYS A 477 1.99 9.84 10.92
N THR A 478 1.75 10.00 9.63
CA THR A 478 2.79 10.26 8.63
C THR A 478 2.45 11.59 8.00
N VAL A 479 3.41 12.50 7.92
CA VAL A 479 3.28 13.79 7.25
C VAL A 479 4.35 13.91 6.18
N LEU A 480 4.01 14.61 5.09
CA LEU A 480 4.95 14.87 4.01
C LEU A 480 5.92 15.97 4.43
N MET A 481 7.21 15.74 4.23
CA MET A 481 8.22 16.76 4.45
C MET A 481 8.42 17.54 3.16
N THR A 482 8.58 18.86 3.29
CA THR A 482 8.81 19.75 2.17
C THR A 482 9.87 20.79 2.51
N ASP A 483 10.67 21.18 1.53
CA ASP A 483 11.54 22.36 1.57
C ASP A 483 10.83 23.62 1.06
N ILE A 484 9.57 23.48 0.64
CA ILE A 484 8.72 24.55 0.15
C ILE A 484 8.03 25.26 1.33
N GLU A 485 8.29 26.55 1.47
CA GLU A 485 7.49 27.45 2.30
C GLU A 485 6.47 28.14 1.39
N ARG A 486 5.18 27.81 1.60
CA ARG A 486 4.06 28.44 0.90
C ARG A 486 4.01 29.94 1.16
N PRO A 487 3.48 30.73 0.22
CA PRO A 487 3.45 32.18 0.38
C PRO A 487 2.67 32.59 1.62
N VAL A 488 3.22 33.56 2.35
CA VAL A 488 2.59 34.25 3.47
C VAL A 488 2.66 35.74 3.19
N CYS A 489 1.50 36.41 3.20
CA CYS A 489 1.44 37.87 3.05
C CYS A 489 1.34 38.54 4.43
N THR A 490 2.24 39.47 4.72
CA THR A 490 2.25 40.26 5.95
C THR A 490 2.27 41.75 5.64
N ILE A 491 1.36 42.51 6.26
CA ILE A 491 1.38 43.98 6.17
C ILE A 491 2.54 44.50 7.02
N VAL A 492 3.46 45.21 6.39
CA VAL A 492 4.66 45.81 7.01
C VAL A 492 4.33 47.20 7.52
N SER A 493 3.66 48.00 6.70
CA SER A 493 3.31 49.37 7.01
C SER A 493 1.93 49.70 6.47
N LEU A 494 1.19 50.54 7.19
CA LEU A 494 -0.08 51.09 6.75
C LEU A 494 -0.08 52.59 7.06
N ASN A 495 -0.23 53.41 6.03
CA ASN A 495 -0.21 54.85 6.14
C ASN A 495 -1.48 55.45 5.53
N GLY A 496 -2.19 56.24 6.35
CA GLY A 496 -3.49 56.78 6.04
C GLY A 496 -4.62 56.06 6.79
N THR A 497 -5.74 56.76 6.94
CA THR A 497 -6.97 56.28 7.58
C THR A 497 -8.16 56.87 6.84
N CYS A 498 -9.21 56.07 6.61
CA CYS A 498 -10.41 56.53 5.95
C CYS A 498 -11.50 56.83 6.97
N ASN A 499 -11.50 58.05 7.50
CA ASN A 499 -12.49 58.54 8.45
C ASN A 499 -13.82 58.88 7.74
N ARG A 500 -14.92 59.03 8.49
CA ARG A 500 -16.26 59.37 7.97
C ARG A 500 -16.31 60.49 6.92
N SER A 501 -15.51 61.54 7.04
CA SER A 501 -15.44 62.65 6.07
C SER A 501 -14.82 62.25 4.73
N SER A 502 -13.89 61.28 4.75
CA SER A 502 -13.19 60.74 3.59
C SER A 502 -13.90 59.57 2.91
N LEU A 503 -14.86 58.94 3.59
CA LEU A 503 -15.71 57.86 3.06
C LEU A 503 -16.94 58.37 2.28
N ASN A 504 -17.09 59.68 2.11
CA ASN A 504 -18.17 60.27 1.31
C ASN A 504 -17.94 59.98 -0.19
N THR A 505 -18.92 59.37 -0.85
CA THR A 505 -18.85 58.85 -2.23
C THR A 505 -18.49 59.90 -3.28
N ALA A 506 -18.74 61.19 -3.05
CA ALA A 506 -18.44 62.24 -4.02
C ALA A 506 -16.99 62.75 -3.98
N GLN A 507 -16.26 62.57 -2.87
CA GLN A 507 -14.92 63.17 -2.66
C GLN A 507 -13.85 62.18 -2.17
N CYS A 508 -14.20 60.89 -2.03
CA CYS A 508 -13.31 59.85 -1.53
C CYS A 508 -11.99 59.72 -2.33
N HIS A 509 -12.00 60.07 -3.61
CA HIS A 509 -10.82 60.04 -4.50
C HIS A 509 -9.72 61.03 -4.10
N LYS A 510 -10.02 62.05 -3.27
CA LYS A 510 -9.04 63.03 -2.78
C LYS A 510 -8.20 62.52 -1.61
N TYR A 511 -8.65 61.45 -0.96
CA TYR A 511 -8.00 60.89 0.23
C TYR A 511 -7.30 59.60 -0.16
N HIS A 512 -5.98 59.66 -0.27
CA HIS A 512 -5.14 58.53 -0.64
C HIS A 512 -4.57 57.84 0.58
N TRP A 513 -4.38 56.53 0.45
CA TRP A 513 -3.73 55.70 1.45
C TRP A 513 -2.65 54.86 0.78
N PHE A 514 -1.69 54.43 1.60
CA PHE A 514 -0.54 53.64 1.18
C PHE A 514 -0.32 52.48 2.15
N ALA A 515 0.01 51.30 1.63
CA ALA A 515 0.39 50.16 2.45
C ALA A 515 1.58 49.44 1.81
N ASP A 516 2.50 48.98 2.65
CA ASP A 516 3.54 48.04 2.24
C ASP A 516 3.22 46.67 2.81
N ALA A 517 3.36 45.64 1.97
CA ALA A 517 3.20 44.26 2.35
C ALA A 517 4.36 43.43 1.80
N ASP A 518 4.78 42.44 2.58
CA ASP A 518 5.81 41.49 2.16
C ASP A 518 5.17 40.12 1.94
N ILE A 519 5.57 39.46 0.84
CA ILE A 519 5.20 38.08 0.55
C ILE A 519 6.41 37.19 0.72
N SER A 520 6.41 36.43 1.81
CA SER A 520 7.47 35.48 2.13
C SER A 520 7.12 34.09 1.60
N PHE A 521 8.02 33.50 0.82
CA PHE A 521 7.89 32.15 0.27
C PHE A 521 9.28 31.55 -0.02
N LYS A 522 9.37 30.24 -0.18
CA LYS A 522 10.62 29.53 -0.50
C LYS A 522 10.33 28.26 -1.27
N GLY A 523 11.13 27.97 -2.30
CA GLY A 523 11.06 26.70 -3.03
C GLY A 523 9.88 26.58 -4.00
N THR A 524 8.99 27.57 -4.04
CA THR A 524 7.86 27.70 -4.98
C THR A 524 7.97 28.99 -5.77
N GLU A 525 7.35 29.06 -6.95
CA GLU A 525 7.30 30.25 -7.80
C GLU A 525 5.92 30.91 -7.68
N LEU A 526 5.89 32.24 -7.61
CA LEU A 526 4.62 32.97 -7.60
C LEU A 526 4.06 33.06 -9.02
N GLU A 527 2.83 32.59 -9.21
CA GLU A 527 2.10 32.69 -10.48
C GLU A 527 1.53 34.10 -10.67
N ASN A 528 0.87 34.64 -9.63
CA ASN A 528 0.32 35.98 -9.69
C ASN A 528 0.15 36.62 -8.30
N ILE A 529 0.02 37.95 -8.31
CA ILE A 529 -0.38 38.76 -7.16
C ILE A 529 -1.49 39.69 -7.63
N THR A 530 -2.61 39.71 -6.92
CA THR A 530 -3.83 40.44 -7.30
C THR A 530 -4.44 41.18 -6.12
N SER A 531 -5.25 42.19 -6.41
CA SER A 531 -6.03 42.96 -5.43
C SER A 531 -7.52 42.77 -5.70
N SER A 532 -8.30 42.58 -4.63
CA SER A 532 -9.77 42.51 -4.71
C SER A 532 -10.42 43.78 -5.26
N ALA A 533 -9.72 44.92 -5.20
CA ALA A 533 -10.18 46.20 -5.73
C ALA A 533 -9.83 46.40 -7.21
N GLY A 534 -9.14 45.45 -7.85
CA GLY A 534 -8.79 45.51 -9.27
C GLY A 534 -8.07 46.83 -9.62
N SER A 535 -8.57 47.52 -10.65
CA SER A 535 -8.01 48.81 -11.12
C SER A 535 -8.24 50.00 -10.18
N ALA A 536 -9.05 49.85 -9.12
CA ALA A 536 -9.26 50.91 -8.13
C ALA A 536 -8.11 51.00 -7.11
N THR A 537 -7.14 50.09 -7.19
CA THR A 537 -5.88 50.11 -6.43
C THR A 537 -4.71 49.90 -7.37
N GLU A 538 -3.63 50.64 -7.17
CA GLU A 538 -2.37 50.44 -7.86
C GLU A 538 -1.48 49.52 -7.01
N LEU A 539 -1.05 48.41 -7.61
CA LEU A 539 -0.08 47.48 -7.04
C LEU A 539 1.26 47.71 -7.73
N LEU A 540 2.26 48.12 -6.95
CA LEU A 540 3.64 48.24 -7.39
C LEU A 540 4.39 47.02 -6.85
N ILE A 541 4.78 46.14 -7.77
CA ILE A 541 5.43 44.85 -7.50
C ILE A 541 6.63 44.76 -8.43
N ASP A 542 7.77 44.30 -7.90
CA ASP A 542 8.93 43.95 -8.72
C ASP A 542 8.65 42.73 -9.61
N ASP A 543 9.47 42.49 -10.64
CA ASP A 543 9.29 41.33 -11.52
C ASP A 543 9.41 40.02 -10.72
N ILE A 544 8.31 39.28 -10.67
CA ILE A 544 8.21 38.00 -9.93
C ILE A 544 8.61 36.79 -10.78
N SER A 545 8.87 36.98 -12.08
CA SER A 545 9.13 35.89 -13.02
C SER A 545 10.38 35.09 -12.65
N GLY A 546 10.24 33.78 -12.42
CA GLY A 546 11.35 32.90 -12.08
C GLY A 546 11.89 33.04 -10.65
N LEU A 547 11.29 33.88 -9.81
CA LEU A 547 11.66 33.98 -8.40
C LEU A 547 11.15 32.76 -7.63
N ARG A 548 12.08 32.06 -6.95
CA ARG A 548 11.78 30.88 -6.12
C ARG A 548 11.94 31.13 -4.61
N TYR A 549 12.21 32.37 -4.23
CA TYR A 549 12.42 32.79 -2.86
C TYR A 549 11.98 34.24 -2.68
N GLY A 550 11.35 34.52 -1.54
CA GLY A 550 11.00 35.87 -1.07
C GLY A 550 11.92 36.35 0.06
N PRO A 551 11.59 37.50 0.70
CA PRO A 551 10.34 38.23 0.52
C PRO A 551 10.28 39.01 -0.80
N VAL A 552 9.08 39.13 -1.35
CA VAL A 552 8.75 40.10 -2.41
C VAL A 552 7.97 41.24 -1.77
N ASN A 553 8.48 42.46 -1.94
CA ASN A 553 7.87 43.66 -1.38
C ASN A 553 6.80 44.18 -2.34
N ILE A 554 5.65 44.56 -1.79
CA ILE A 554 4.51 45.09 -2.52
C ILE A 554 4.15 46.43 -1.91
N SER A 555 4.13 47.46 -2.75
CA SER A 555 3.60 48.77 -2.38
C SER A 555 2.23 48.96 -3.00
N ILE A 556 1.25 49.28 -2.16
CA ILE A 556 -0.17 49.32 -2.51
C ILE A 556 -0.66 50.75 -2.34
N ARG A 557 -1.26 51.31 -3.39
CA ARG A 557 -1.85 52.65 -3.39
C ARG A 557 -3.32 52.58 -3.71
N GLY A 558 -4.13 53.29 -2.93
CA GLY A 558 -5.55 53.41 -3.18
C GLY A 558 -6.11 54.74 -2.70
N SER A 559 -7.42 54.88 -2.81
CA SER A 559 -8.17 56.00 -2.24
C SER A 559 -9.22 55.50 -1.27
N CYS A 560 -9.78 56.39 -0.46
CA CYS A 560 -10.85 56.03 0.48
C CYS A 560 -12.16 55.62 -0.20
N CYS A 561 -12.22 55.59 -1.54
CA CYS A 561 -13.31 54.92 -2.27
C CYS A 561 -13.22 53.38 -2.15
N THR A 562 -12.03 52.84 -1.85
CA THR A 562 -11.77 51.42 -1.58
C THR A 562 -11.11 51.28 -0.20
N PRO A 563 -11.85 51.47 0.90
CA PRO A 563 -11.30 51.48 2.26
C PRO A 563 -10.98 50.09 2.81
N SER A 564 -11.32 49.02 2.07
CA SER A 564 -11.00 47.63 2.42
C SER A 564 -10.50 46.90 1.18
N VAL A 565 -9.33 46.29 1.27
CA VAL A 565 -8.66 45.62 0.15
C VAL A 565 -8.06 44.30 0.63
N ILE A 566 -8.24 43.26 -0.16
CA ILE A 566 -7.58 41.97 0.04
C ILE A 566 -6.54 41.82 -1.07
N VAL A 567 -5.29 41.62 -0.68
CA VAL A 567 -4.23 41.23 -1.61
C VAL A 567 -4.06 39.72 -1.53
N ALA A 568 -4.05 39.08 -2.70
CA ALA A 568 -3.94 37.64 -2.87
C ALA A 568 -2.71 37.33 -3.72
N ALA A 569 -1.84 36.45 -3.22
CA ALA A 569 -0.74 35.90 -4.00
C ALA A 569 -0.90 34.40 -4.15
N VAL A 570 -0.77 33.93 -5.40
CA VAL A 570 -0.97 32.55 -5.78
C VAL A 570 0.35 31.99 -6.28
N ASP A 571 0.75 30.83 -5.77
CA ASP A 571 1.91 30.10 -6.28
C ASP A 571 1.55 29.16 -7.44
N THR A 572 2.54 28.62 -8.14
CA THR A 572 2.34 27.71 -9.28
C THR A 572 1.64 26.40 -8.92
N ASP A 573 1.57 26.04 -7.64
CA ASP A 573 0.85 24.88 -7.12
C ASP A 573 -0.59 25.22 -6.70
N GLY A 574 -1.01 26.49 -6.84
CA GLY A 574 -2.34 26.99 -6.54
C GLY A 574 -2.58 27.38 -5.07
N TYR A 575 -1.54 27.51 -4.24
CA TYR A 575 -1.68 27.96 -2.86
C TYR A 575 -1.78 29.48 -2.77
N ILE A 576 -2.76 29.97 -2.00
CA ILE A 576 -3.11 31.38 -1.91
C ILE A 576 -2.72 31.95 -0.54
N ALA A 577 -1.91 33.00 -0.56
CA ALA A 577 -1.65 33.86 0.59
C ALA A 577 -2.57 35.08 0.54
N LEU A 578 -3.20 35.43 1.66
CA LEU A 578 -4.10 36.59 1.76
C LEU A 578 -3.64 37.54 2.86
N CYS A 579 -3.62 38.83 2.57
CA CYS A 579 -3.50 39.89 3.56
C CYS A 579 -4.62 40.91 3.34
N ARG A 580 -5.24 41.33 4.44
CA ARG A 580 -6.37 42.26 4.43
C ARG A 580 -5.93 43.61 4.97
N ILE A 581 -6.24 44.64 4.21
CA ILE A 581 -6.08 46.04 4.59
C ILE A 581 -7.47 46.58 4.92
N GLU A 582 -7.63 47.13 6.11
CA GLU A 582 -8.89 47.73 6.57
C GLU A 582 -8.60 49.13 7.11
N LEU A 583 -9.04 50.15 6.37
CA LEU A 583 -8.77 51.56 6.64
C LEU A 583 -9.98 52.31 7.21
N SER A 584 -11.16 51.68 7.20
CA SER A 584 -12.42 52.25 7.70
C SER A 584 -12.54 52.27 9.22
N GLY A 585 -11.63 51.58 9.93
CA GLY A 585 -11.74 51.38 11.38
C GLY A 585 -13.02 50.65 11.83
N GLY A 586 -13.77 50.04 10.91
CA GLY A 586 -15.06 49.41 11.19
C GLY A 586 -16.29 50.34 11.10
N GLU A 587 -16.15 51.58 10.60
CA GLU A 587 -17.30 52.46 10.39
C GLU A 587 -18.11 52.06 9.14
N ILE A 588 -19.38 51.65 9.34
CA ILE A 588 -20.30 51.29 8.26
C ILE A 588 -20.93 52.58 7.67
N VAL A 589 -20.59 52.94 6.44
CA VAL A 589 -21.31 54.00 5.72
C VAL A 589 -22.58 53.41 5.10
N LYS A 590 -23.74 53.75 5.67
CA LYS A 590 -25.04 53.54 5.00
C LYS A 590 -25.05 54.38 3.72
N SER A 591 -25.17 53.73 2.56
CA SER A 591 -25.38 54.40 1.28
C SER A 591 -26.64 55.26 1.33
N MET A 592 -26.51 56.50 0.89
CA MET A 592 -27.63 57.44 0.71
C MET A 592 -28.57 56.91 -0.39
N GLU A 593 -29.88 57.03 -0.15
CA GLU A 593 -30.96 56.50 -0.99
C GLU A 593 -30.83 56.89 -2.47
N SER A 594 -31.04 55.90 -3.36
CA SER A 594 -31.13 56.11 -4.80
C SER A 594 -32.39 56.91 -5.13
N TYR A 595 -32.22 58.04 -5.82
CA TYR A 595 -33.31 58.73 -6.50
C TYR A 595 -33.70 57.91 -7.74
N ASP A 596 -34.95 57.44 -7.79
CA ASP A 596 -35.52 56.82 -8.98
C ASP A 596 -35.53 57.83 -10.14
N ILE A 597 -34.86 57.49 -11.24
CA ILE A 597 -35.08 58.14 -12.53
C ILE A 597 -35.87 57.16 -13.39
N ASP A 598 -37.15 57.48 -13.55
CA ASP A 598 -38.05 56.84 -14.49
C ASP A 598 -37.64 57.22 -15.93
N VAL A 599 -37.15 56.26 -16.70
CA VAL A 599 -36.89 56.43 -18.13
C VAL A 599 -37.58 55.32 -18.91
N SER A 600 -38.76 55.67 -19.42
CA SER A 600 -39.47 54.97 -20.49
C SER A 600 -38.66 55.05 -21.80
N ILE A 601 -38.21 53.90 -22.32
CA ILE A 601 -37.82 53.78 -23.73
C ILE A 601 -38.52 52.58 -24.35
N LYS A 602 -39.25 52.90 -25.42
CA LYS A 602 -40.10 52.02 -26.23
C LYS A 602 -39.29 50.95 -26.97
N ASP A 603 -39.83 49.74 -26.95
CA ASP A 603 -39.55 48.68 -27.91
C ASP A 603 -39.72 49.14 -29.36
N LYS A 604 -38.73 48.82 -30.20
CA LYS A 604 -38.88 48.44 -31.61
C LYS A 604 -37.53 48.04 -32.20
N ASN A 605 -37.28 46.73 -32.34
CA ASN A 605 -37.21 46.07 -33.65
C ASN A 605 -36.52 44.71 -33.53
N LYS A 606 -37.28 43.70 -33.94
CA LYS A 606 -36.87 42.34 -34.23
C LYS A 606 -36.46 42.31 -35.70
N THR A 607 -35.22 41.94 -36.00
CA THR A 607 -34.84 41.47 -37.34
C THR A 607 -33.95 40.24 -37.24
N ASP A 608 -34.38 39.24 -38.00
CA ASP A 608 -33.88 37.87 -38.08
C ASP A 608 -32.38 37.77 -38.37
N VAL A 609 -31.68 36.97 -37.56
CA VAL A 609 -30.32 36.52 -37.85
C VAL A 609 -30.36 35.10 -38.42
N SER A 610 -29.79 34.99 -39.61
CA SER A 610 -29.73 33.83 -40.48
C SER A 610 -29.13 32.56 -39.83
N TYR A 611 -29.95 31.50 -39.77
CA TYR A 611 -29.64 30.16 -39.24
C TYR A 611 -28.50 29.42 -39.96
N THR A 612 -28.00 29.89 -41.10
CA THR A 612 -26.94 29.20 -41.87
C THR A 612 -25.53 29.39 -41.32
N ARG A 613 -25.26 30.43 -40.51
CA ARG A 613 -23.91 30.63 -39.92
C ARG A 613 -23.66 29.80 -38.66
N ILE A 614 -24.71 29.48 -37.91
CA ILE A 614 -24.60 28.70 -36.66
C ILE A 614 -24.26 27.24 -36.98
N VAL A 615 -24.83 26.68 -38.05
CA VAL A 615 -24.56 25.28 -38.45
C VAL A 615 -23.11 25.09 -38.92
N ILE A 616 -22.54 26.06 -39.64
CA ILE A 616 -21.14 25.99 -40.10
C ILE A 616 -20.18 26.11 -38.91
N ALA A 617 -20.46 26.98 -37.94
CA ALA A 617 -19.63 27.14 -36.75
C ALA A 617 -19.60 25.88 -35.88
N VAL A 618 -20.73 25.18 -35.73
CA VAL A 618 -20.82 23.94 -34.95
C VAL A 618 -20.05 22.79 -35.62
N VAL A 619 -20.11 22.68 -36.95
CA VAL A 619 -19.35 21.65 -37.69
C VAL A 619 -17.84 21.90 -37.63
N VAL A 620 -17.41 23.16 -37.74
CA VAL A 620 -15.99 23.53 -37.63
C VAL A 620 -15.46 23.26 -36.22
N CYS A 621 -16.23 23.59 -35.16
CA CYS A 621 -15.86 23.28 -33.79
C CYS A 621 -15.74 21.77 -33.55
N ALA A 622 -16.64 20.95 -34.11
CA ALA A 622 -16.57 19.49 -33.97
C ALA A 622 -15.30 18.91 -34.62
N ILE A 623 -14.90 19.41 -35.80
CA ILE A 623 -13.68 18.98 -36.49
C ILE A 623 -12.43 19.38 -35.69
N ILE A 624 -12.41 20.58 -35.11
CA ILE A 624 -11.29 21.05 -34.28
C ILE A 624 -11.14 20.16 -33.03
N VAL A 625 -12.24 19.78 -32.38
CA VAL A 625 -12.19 18.89 -31.21
C VAL A 625 -11.61 17.52 -31.56
N VAL A 626 -11.99 16.93 -32.69
CA VAL A 626 -11.46 15.63 -33.14
C VAL A 626 -9.95 15.72 -33.44
N VAL A 627 -9.50 16.81 -34.05
CA VAL A 627 -8.07 17.05 -34.32
C VAL A 627 -7.29 17.23 -33.00
N VAL A 628 -7.82 17.99 -32.05
CA VAL A 628 -7.19 18.20 -30.74
C VAL A 628 -7.10 16.89 -29.95
N VAL A 629 -8.15 16.08 -29.94
CA VAL A 629 -8.14 14.77 -29.27
C VAL A 629 -7.14 13.82 -29.93
N SER A 630 -7.03 13.85 -31.26
CA SER A 630 -6.05 13.03 -32.01
C SER A 630 -4.61 13.47 -31.73
N ILE A 631 -4.36 14.79 -31.62
CA ILE A 631 -3.06 15.34 -31.25
C ILE A 631 -2.72 14.99 -29.79
N LEU A 632 -3.67 15.09 -28.86
CA LEU A 632 -3.46 14.70 -27.45
C LEU A 632 -3.18 13.20 -27.31
N ALA A 633 -3.88 12.35 -28.07
CA ALA A 633 -3.61 10.92 -28.13
C ALA A 633 -2.21 10.63 -28.69
N PHE A 634 -1.77 11.37 -29.72
CA PHE A 634 -0.44 11.25 -30.29
C PHE A 634 0.66 11.76 -29.35
N ILE A 635 0.41 12.83 -28.59
CA ILE A 635 1.32 13.35 -27.56
C ILE A 635 1.44 12.35 -26.40
N ASN A 636 0.33 11.75 -25.94
CA ASN A 636 0.37 10.71 -24.92
C ASN A 636 1.07 9.44 -25.42
N TYR A 637 0.88 9.05 -26.68
CA TYR A 637 1.63 7.96 -27.31
C TYR A 637 3.13 8.25 -27.37
N ARG A 638 3.54 9.50 -27.65
CA ARG A 638 4.96 9.91 -27.61
C ARG A 638 5.54 10.01 -26.20
N LYS A 639 4.77 10.51 -25.22
CA LYS A 639 5.18 10.52 -23.80
C LYS A 639 5.38 9.11 -23.26
N PHE A 640 4.51 8.17 -23.63
CA PHE A 640 4.66 6.76 -23.26
C PHE A 640 5.90 6.11 -23.92
N LYS A 641 6.28 6.56 -25.13
CA LYS A 641 7.49 6.08 -25.84
C LYS A 641 8.79 6.74 -25.37
N GLN A 642 8.75 7.95 -24.79
CA GLN A 642 9.92 8.65 -24.24
C GLN A 642 10.22 8.33 -22.77
N SER A 643 9.27 7.82 -21.98
CA SER A 643 9.49 7.37 -20.59
C SER A 643 10.10 5.97 -20.45
N SER A 644 10.59 5.36 -21.53
CA SER A 644 11.23 4.03 -21.52
C SER A 644 12.76 4.10 -21.39
N ARG A 645 13.32 5.25 -20.98
CA ARG A 645 14.77 5.38 -20.78
C ARG A 645 15.07 6.35 -19.63
N GLY A 646 15.29 5.79 -18.44
CA GLY A 646 15.84 6.49 -17.28
C GLY A 646 14.78 6.91 -16.27
N ASP A 647 14.52 6.04 -15.28
CA ASP A 647 14.23 6.35 -13.87
C ASP A 647 13.41 5.21 -13.26
N THR A 648 14.09 4.08 -13.07
CA THR A 648 13.59 2.93 -12.28
C THR A 648 14.47 2.72 -11.05
N TYR A 649 14.90 3.82 -10.42
CA TYR A 649 15.71 3.78 -9.19
C TYR A 649 15.11 4.70 -8.13
N ARG A 650 14.13 4.18 -7.39
CA ARG A 650 13.79 4.45 -5.96
C ARG A 650 12.33 4.09 -5.72
N PHE A 651 12.00 2.80 -5.68
CA PHE A 651 10.69 2.40 -5.14
C PHE A 651 10.68 1.01 -4.48
N LEU A 652 11.78 0.58 -3.87
CA LEU A 652 11.83 -0.70 -3.14
C LEU A 652 12.54 -0.57 -1.79
N ARG A 653 11.94 0.19 -0.88
CA ARG A 653 12.17 0.06 0.57
C ARG A 653 10.84 0.14 1.30
N SER A 654 10.12 -0.98 1.33
CA SER A 654 9.06 -1.30 2.31
C SER A 654 8.34 -2.60 1.92
N LEU A 655 9.07 -3.69 1.67
CA LEU A 655 8.44 -5.00 1.46
C LEU A 655 9.12 -6.02 2.36
N GLU A 656 8.50 -6.30 3.51
CA GLU A 656 8.78 -7.48 4.31
C GLU A 656 8.12 -8.70 3.65
N GLY A 657 8.69 -9.13 2.52
CA GLY A 657 8.34 -10.39 1.86
C GLY A 657 9.47 -11.42 2.02
N ILE A 658 9.14 -12.71 2.12
CA ILE A 658 10.13 -13.78 2.00
C ILE A 658 10.34 -14.07 0.51
N PHE A 659 11.58 -13.97 0.06
CA PHE A 659 11.97 -14.15 -1.33
C PHE A 659 12.64 -15.51 -1.55
N ILE A 660 12.29 -16.21 -2.62
CA ILE A 660 12.82 -17.53 -3.01
C ILE A 660 13.28 -17.46 -4.47
N VAL A 661 14.46 -18.02 -4.76
CA VAL A 661 15.00 -18.16 -6.12
C VAL A 661 15.40 -19.61 -6.39
N ILE A 662 15.13 -20.09 -7.61
CA ILE A 662 15.36 -21.48 -8.05
C ILE A 662 16.15 -21.47 -9.37
N GLU A 663 17.36 -22.04 -9.38
CA GLU A 663 18.21 -22.26 -10.57
C GLU A 663 18.00 -23.67 -11.15
N ILE A 664 17.97 -23.87 -12.48
CA ILE A 664 17.88 -25.20 -13.13
C ILE A 664 19.15 -25.47 -13.94
N LYS A 665 19.83 -26.60 -13.69
CA LYS A 665 20.95 -27.08 -14.52
C LYS A 665 20.56 -28.37 -15.27
N GLU A 666 20.72 -28.42 -16.58
CA GLU A 666 20.57 -29.68 -17.35
C GLU A 666 21.89 -30.47 -17.33
N THR A 667 21.83 -31.76 -17.00
CA THR A 667 22.93 -32.70 -17.26
C THR A 667 22.97 -33.00 -18.75
N GLY A 668 24.12 -32.75 -19.38
CA GLY A 668 24.26 -32.70 -20.83
C GLY A 668 23.67 -33.89 -21.58
N MET A 669 22.81 -33.60 -22.55
CA MET A 669 22.51 -34.53 -23.64
C MET A 669 23.76 -34.66 -24.52
N ASN A 670 24.39 -35.83 -24.47
CA ASN A 670 25.40 -36.25 -25.43
C ASN A 670 24.83 -36.16 -26.85
N HIS A 671 25.60 -35.52 -27.73
CA HIS A 671 25.36 -35.50 -29.15
C HIS A 671 25.39 -36.92 -29.72
N SER A 672 24.34 -37.28 -30.47
CA SER A 672 24.40 -38.17 -31.63
C SER A 672 23.87 -37.44 -32.84
#